data_AF-A0A5B6U8Z3-F1
#
_entry.id   AF-A0A5B6U8Z3-F1
#
_cell.length_a   1.000
_cell.length_b   1.000
_cell.length_c   1.000
_cell.angle_alpha   90.00
_cell.angle_beta   90.00
_cell.angle_gamma   90.00
#
_symmetry.space_group_name_H-M   'P 1'
#
loop_
_entity.id
_entity.type
_entity.pdbx_description
1 polymer ?
#
loop_
_entity_poly.entity_id
_entity_poly.type
_entity_poly.pdbx_seq_one_letter_code
_entity_poly.pdbx_strand_id
1 'polypeptide(L)'
;MATDCRRRNRVEELVDNKGNIHESNADLLELSTNYFNSLFSSKGVGDLSLILERIEPCITQLMNKDLEKNFTYEEVCLALKEMGPLKASGEDGLGVIFYQLFWHIMGKDVADFCIETLCGLHNMADINNTRIVLIPKVSSPRYMTQFRPISLCNILYKIISKMLVNRLQKILHLCIDEAQTAFVPGRLITDNIIVAYELLHSMKRKRVGSKGSFALKLDMSKAYDRVEWGFVQAILQRMGSSDKWVENVMRCVSSVSYSVVMNGEVGNLFFPSRGLRQGDPISPYLFLIFSKGLSTLLRMAASRYALNRFRVNRHGPRIAHLFFADDSLIYGDATIFGAFAINDTLEVYAQYTGQEINFDKSGIFFSSNVEQNKREEVCRVLGVDRSNKLEKYLGLPSMVGRNKRRAFKELKEKLTRRVSSWSSRLLSMGGREVLIRAVLQVISLYTMNCFLLPSFVCKDLEAVIARFWWQKKVGRKDLYWCEWKELSVPKEKGGMGFRDFSKFNIALLANQGWRVMENLSSLIARVLRAKYFNGSNFMEASLGTNPSLVWKNIWCEKGLLSSGLKWRIGSETSVSIWQDYWLPENDQQLIATDKVAGMDWVSDLILQNPNRWNNDIIYSIFAKEEVDQIVSIPLPTINQADKIVWFKESSGIYSVKSGYKLLLDPPNINVNEQKLFKQIGV
;
A
#
# COMPACT_ATOMS: atom_id res chain seq x y z
N MET A 1 10.32 -29.20 -8.59
CA MET A 1 9.51 -28.10 -7.97
C MET A 1 8.00 -28.36 -8.11
N ALA A 2 7.49 -28.74 -9.28
CA ALA A 2 6.06 -29.01 -9.48
C ALA A 2 5.51 -30.19 -8.65
N THR A 3 6.28 -31.26 -8.47
CA THR A 3 5.89 -32.48 -7.72
C THR A 3 5.70 -32.24 -6.22
N ASP A 4 6.62 -31.52 -5.55
CA ASP A 4 6.47 -31.20 -4.12
C ASP A 4 5.33 -30.22 -3.84
N CYS A 5 5.03 -29.31 -4.78
CA CYS A 5 3.89 -28.41 -4.69
C CYS A 5 2.57 -29.15 -4.92
N ARG A 6 2.52 -30.07 -5.90
CA ARG A 6 1.36 -30.94 -6.10
C ARG A 6 1.06 -31.79 -4.87
N ARG A 7 2.08 -32.39 -4.26
CA ARG A 7 1.90 -33.19 -3.03
C ARG A 7 1.35 -32.36 -1.87
N ARG A 8 1.83 -31.13 -1.69
CA ARG A 8 1.35 -30.22 -0.62
C ARG A 8 -0.03 -29.64 -0.86
N ASN A 9 -0.44 -29.50 -2.12
CA ASN A 9 -1.73 -28.92 -2.48
C ASN A 9 -2.81 -29.99 -2.71
N ARG A 10 -2.46 -31.27 -2.65
CA ARG A 10 -3.43 -32.36 -2.72
C ARG A 10 -4.33 -32.29 -1.49
N VAL A 11 -5.63 -32.32 -1.71
CA VAL A 11 -6.63 -32.37 -0.65
C VAL A 11 -6.95 -33.84 -0.42
N GLU A 12 -6.63 -34.34 0.77
CA GLU A 12 -6.85 -35.74 1.15
C GLU A 12 -8.23 -35.96 1.77
N GLU A 13 -8.66 -35.03 2.63
CA GLU A 13 -9.93 -35.10 3.35
C GLU A 13 -10.57 -33.71 3.46
N LEU A 14 -11.90 -33.68 3.44
CA LEU A 14 -12.68 -32.50 3.84
C LEU A 14 -13.78 -32.90 4.80
N VAL A 15 -14.01 -32.06 5.80
CA VAL A 15 -15.09 -32.21 6.77
C VAL A 15 -16.24 -31.30 6.37
N ASP A 16 -17.45 -31.87 6.26
CA ASP A 16 -18.66 -31.12 5.97
C ASP A 16 -19.21 -30.38 7.21
N ASN A 17 -20.28 -29.60 7.04
CA ASN A 17 -20.90 -28.84 8.13
C ASN A 17 -21.59 -29.72 9.18
N LYS A 18 -21.83 -31.01 8.88
CA LYS A 18 -22.43 -32.01 9.79
C LYS A 18 -21.36 -32.82 10.53
N GLY A 19 -20.08 -32.60 10.23
CA GLY A 19 -18.96 -33.33 10.83
C GLY A 19 -18.57 -34.62 10.10
N ASN A 20 -19.16 -34.92 8.95
CA ASN A 20 -18.77 -36.10 8.16
C ASN A 20 -17.50 -35.83 7.37
N ILE A 21 -16.64 -36.84 7.30
CA ILE A 21 -15.37 -36.79 6.57
C ILE A 21 -15.59 -37.37 5.17
N HIS A 22 -15.15 -36.61 4.16
CA HIS A 22 -15.19 -36.98 2.75
C HIS A 22 -13.76 -37.16 2.25
N GLU A 23 -13.45 -38.33 1.69
CA GLU A 23 -12.09 -38.69 1.24
C GLU A 23 -12.03 -39.01 -0.27
N SER A 24 -13.15 -39.43 -0.87
CA SER A 24 -13.18 -39.73 -2.29
C SER A 24 -13.16 -38.44 -3.12
N ASN A 25 -12.46 -38.45 -4.25
CA ASN A 25 -12.34 -37.23 -5.06
C ASN A 25 -13.69 -36.74 -5.60
N ALA A 26 -14.63 -37.65 -5.85
CA ALA A 26 -16.00 -37.33 -6.25
C ALA A 26 -16.74 -36.59 -5.13
N ASP A 27 -16.66 -37.08 -3.89
CA ASP A 27 -17.29 -36.43 -2.73
C ASP A 27 -16.66 -35.06 -2.44
N LEU A 28 -15.33 -34.96 -2.57
CA LEU A 28 -14.60 -33.69 -2.42
C LEU A 28 -15.05 -32.65 -3.47
N LEU A 29 -15.25 -33.08 -4.73
CA LEU A 29 -15.76 -32.24 -5.81
C LEU A 29 -17.19 -31.80 -5.56
N GLU A 30 -18.08 -32.71 -5.18
CA GLU A 30 -19.47 -32.40 -4.89
C GLU A 30 -19.59 -31.45 -3.70
N LEU A 31 -18.91 -31.75 -2.59
CA LEU A 31 -18.90 -30.92 -1.39
C LEU A 31 -18.39 -29.51 -1.70
N SER A 32 -17.30 -29.39 -2.45
CA SER A 32 -16.73 -28.09 -2.81
C SER A 32 -17.62 -27.30 -3.78
N THR A 33 -18.23 -27.97 -4.76
CA THR A 33 -19.19 -27.35 -5.70
C THR A 33 -20.41 -26.83 -4.96
N ASN A 34 -21.03 -27.66 -4.10
CA ASN A 34 -22.19 -27.27 -3.29
C ASN A 34 -21.86 -26.11 -2.35
N TYR A 35 -20.67 -26.13 -1.75
CA TYR A 35 -20.20 -25.05 -0.90
C TYR A 35 -20.11 -23.71 -1.64
N PHE A 36 -19.49 -23.66 -2.82
CA PHE A 36 -19.36 -22.42 -3.58
C PHE A 36 -20.68 -21.99 -4.21
N ASN A 37 -21.50 -22.92 -4.67
CA ASN A 37 -22.83 -22.60 -5.21
C ASN A 37 -23.72 -21.94 -4.14
N SER A 38 -23.71 -22.46 -2.90
CA SER A 38 -24.38 -21.83 -1.77
C SER A 38 -23.76 -20.48 -1.40
N LEU A 39 -22.43 -20.39 -1.40
CA LEU A 39 -21.71 -19.15 -1.05
C LEU A 39 -21.99 -18.02 -2.04
N PHE A 40 -22.03 -18.31 -3.34
CA PHE A 40 -22.24 -17.34 -4.42
C PHE A 40 -23.70 -17.18 -4.83
N SER A 41 -24.63 -17.79 -4.10
CA SER A 41 -26.05 -17.50 -4.21
C SER A 41 -26.41 -16.24 -3.41
N SER A 42 -27.06 -15.28 -4.07
CA SER A 42 -27.58 -14.06 -3.46
C SER A 42 -28.60 -14.38 -2.36
N LYS A 43 -28.60 -13.56 -1.30
CA LYS A 43 -29.65 -13.57 -0.28
C LYS A 43 -30.70 -12.48 -0.50
N GLY A 44 -30.66 -11.82 -1.65
CA GLY A 44 -31.43 -10.61 -1.92
C GLY A 44 -30.73 -9.35 -1.39
N VAL A 45 -31.23 -8.20 -1.83
CA VAL A 45 -30.75 -6.88 -1.44
C VAL A 45 -31.90 -6.15 -0.74
N GLY A 46 -31.67 -5.61 0.46
CA GLY A 46 -32.65 -4.75 1.14
C GLY A 46 -32.87 -3.41 0.44
N ASP A 47 -33.77 -2.58 0.95
CA ASP A 47 -34.03 -1.23 0.40
C ASP A 47 -32.77 -0.33 0.45
N LEU A 48 -32.16 -0.10 -0.71
CA LEU A 48 -30.90 0.62 -0.85
C LEU A 48 -31.00 2.15 -0.65
N SER A 49 -32.21 2.69 -0.52
CA SER A 49 -32.48 4.14 -0.54
C SER A 49 -31.65 4.90 0.50
N LEU A 50 -31.54 4.37 1.73
CA LEU A 50 -30.82 5.03 2.83
C LEU A 50 -29.33 5.26 2.55
N ILE A 51 -28.65 4.28 1.93
CA ILE A 51 -27.22 4.38 1.60
C ILE A 51 -27.04 5.23 0.34
N LEU A 52 -27.85 4.97 -0.69
CA LEU A 52 -27.69 5.59 -1.99
C LEU A 52 -27.98 7.08 -1.96
N GLU A 53 -29.04 7.55 -1.30
CA GLU A 53 -29.40 8.97 -1.23
C GLU A 53 -28.24 9.88 -0.77
N ARG A 54 -27.37 9.35 0.10
CA ARG A 54 -26.28 10.11 0.72
C ARG A 54 -24.93 9.93 0.04
N ILE A 55 -24.85 9.07 -0.96
CA ILE A 55 -23.67 9.00 -1.82
C ILE A 55 -23.74 10.19 -2.78
N GLU A 56 -22.78 11.09 -2.65
CA GLU A 56 -22.61 12.22 -3.55
C GLU A 56 -22.06 11.74 -4.90
N PRO A 57 -22.64 12.21 -6.03
CA PRO A 57 -22.09 11.98 -7.35
C PRO A 57 -20.66 12.54 -7.45
N CYS A 58 -19.71 11.71 -7.86
CA CYS A 58 -18.31 12.11 -8.07
C CYS A 58 -17.89 12.03 -9.53
N ILE A 59 -18.65 11.31 -10.36
CA ILE A 59 -18.37 11.11 -11.78
C ILE A 59 -19.14 12.16 -12.56
N THR A 60 -18.41 13.07 -13.20
CA THR A 60 -18.99 14.15 -13.99
C THR A 60 -19.33 13.66 -15.41
N GLN A 61 -20.15 14.43 -16.13
CA GLN A 61 -20.43 14.14 -17.54
C GLN A 61 -19.16 14.14 -18.42
N LEU A 62 -18.17 14.96 -18.11
CA LEU A 62 -16.88 14.95 -18.81
C LEU A 62 -16.12 13.64 -18.57
N MET A 63 -16.13 13.13 -17.33
CA MET A 63 -15.55 11.83 -17.01
C MET A 63 -16.28 10.69 -17.71
N ASN A 64 -17.61 10.72 -17.77
CA ASN A 64 -18.38 9.73 -18.53
C ASN A 64 -18.03 9.76 -20.02
N LYS A 65 -17.91 10.95 -20.63
CA LYS A 65 -17.46 11.08 -22.03
C LYS A 65 -16.10 10.42 -22.24
N ASP A 66 -15.17 10.54 -21.28
CA ASP A 66 -13.86 9.89 -21.35
C ASP A 66 -13.94 8.37 -21.15
N LEU A 67 -14.79 7.88 -20.23
CA LEU A 67 -15.01 6.46 -20.00
C LEU A 67 -15.66 5.75 -21.20
N GLU A 68 -16.51 6.47 -21.93
CA GLU A 68 -17.31 5.96 -23.06
C GLU A 68 -16.64 6.09 -24.43
N LYS A 69 -15.42 6.66 -24.50
CA LYS A 69 -14.65 6.72 -25.75
C LYS A 69 -14.56 5.34 -26.39
N ASN A 70 -14.53 5.27 -27.72
CA ASN A 70 -14.34 3.99 -28.39
C ASN A 70 -13.00 3.37 -27.95
N PHE A 71 -13.01 2.05 -27.71
CA PHE A 71 -11.79 1.33 -27.36
C PHE A 71 -10.90 1.20 -28.60
N THR A 72 -9.58 1.19 -28.37
CA THR A 72 -8.57 1.21 -29.44
C THR A 72 -7.66 -0.01 -29.37
N TYR A 73 -7.01 -0.33 -30.49
CA TYR A 73 -6.01 -1.40 -30.57
C TYR A 73 -4.87 -1.19 -29.55
N GLU A 74 -4.45 0.06 -29.36
CA GLU A 74 -3.40 0.45 -28.42
C GLU A 74 -3.79 0.15 -26.97
N GLU A 75 -5.06 0.38 -26.59
CA GLU A 75 -5.56 0.05 -25.25
C GLU A 75 -5.55 -1.46 -24.99
N VAL A 76 -5.88 -2.28 -26.00
CA VAL A 76 -5.80 -3.75 -25.91
C VAL A 76 -4.34 -4.18 -25.72
N CYS A 77 -3.44 -3.67 -26.55
CA CYS A 77 -2.01 -3.98 -26.48
C CYS A 77 -1.39 -3.58 -25.13
N LEU A 78 -1.75 -2.40 -24.63
CA LEU A 78 -1.31 -1.90 -23.33
C LEU A 78 -1.85 -2.79 -22.19
N ALA A 79 -3.14 -3.15 -22.23
CA ALA A 79 -3.74 -4.05 -21.25
C ALA A 79 -3.01 -5.40 -21.19
N LEU A 80 -2.65 -5.98 -22.33
CA LEU A 80 -1.89 -7.24 -22.40
C LEU A 80 -0.46 -7.10 -21.85
N LYS A 81 0.25 -6.02 -22.21
CA LYS A 81 1.63 -5.77 -21.76
C LYS A 81 1.75 -5.55 -20.26
N GLU A 82 0.74 -4.95 -19.64
CA GLU A 82 0.68 -4.75 -18.19
C GLU A 82 0.44 -6.06 -17.41
N MET A 83 0.01 -7.12 -18.07
CA MET A 83 -0.17 -8.42 -17.42
C MET A 83 1.17 -9.16 -17.27
N GLY A 84 1.36 -9.79 -16.10
CA GLY A 84 2.52 -10.64 -15.86
C GLY A 84 2.50 -11.87 -16.80
N PRO A 85 3.62 -12.18 -17.49
CA PRO A 85 3.68 -13.22 -18.52
C PRO A 85 3.35 -14.62 -18.01
N LEU A 86 3.78 -14.93 -16.77
CA LEU A 86 3.63 -16.24 -16.14
C LEU A 86 2.38 -16.35 -15.26
N LYS A 87 1.39 -15.47 -15.44
CA LYS A 87 0.10 -15.62 -14.77
C LYS A 87 -0.61 -16.86 -15.28
N ALA A 88 -1.28 -17.56 -14.37
CA ALA A 88 -2.05 -18.77 -14.69
C ALA A 88 -3.11 -18.49 -15.76
N SER A 89 -3.19 -19.40 -16.73
CA SER A 89 -4.17 -19.40 -17.81
C SER A 89 -5.57 -19.74 -17.30
N GLY A 90 -6.56 -19.50 -18.15
CA GLY A 90 -7.91 -19.99 -17.95
C GLY A 90 -8.05 -21.46 -18.38
N GLU A 91 -9.27 -21.81 -18.76
CA GLU A 91 -9.65 -23.14 -19.22
C GLU A 91 -8.95 -23.60 -20.51
N ASP A 92 -8.67 -22.67 -21.42
CA ASP A 92 -8.01 -22.91 -22.72
C ASP A 92 -6.52 -23.30 -22.61
N GLY A 93 -5.91 -23.15 -21.44
CA GLY A 93 -4.48 -23.42 -21.24
C GLY A 93 -3.55 -22.38 -21.85
N LEU A 94 -4.07 -21.33 -22.50
CA LEU A 94 -3.27 -20.28 -23.13
C LEU A 94 -2.88 -19.22 -22.09
N GLY A 95 -1.58 -19.16 -21.77
CA GLY A 95 -1.04 -18.19 -20.82
C GLY A 95 -0.88 -16.79 -21.43
N VAL A 96 -0.71 -15.77 -20.57
CA VAL A 96 -0.44 -14.39 -21.02
C VAL A 96 0.80 -14.32 -21.93
N ILE A 97 1.85 -15.08 -21.60
CA ILE A 97 3.09 -15.14 -22.39
C ILE A 97 2.85 -15.57 -23.85
N PHE A 98 1.87 -16.43 -24.11
CA PHE A 98 1.54 -16.86 -25.47
C PHE A 98 1.07 -15.66 -26.31
N TYR A 99 0.08 -14.92 -25.81
CA TYR A 99 -0.42 -13.72 -26.48
C TYR A 99 0.66 -12.64 -26.63
N GLN A 100 1.54 -12.48 -25.64
CA GLN A 100 2.64 -11.50 -25.71
C GLN A 100 3.69 -11.85 -26.77
N LEU A 101 4.05 -13.13 -26.92
CA LEU A 101 5.04 -13.58 -27.90
C LEU A 101 4.48 -13.57 -29.33
N PHE A 102 3.24 -14.01 -29.51
CA PHE A 102 2.60 -14.14 -30.82
C PHE A 102 1.71 -12.96 -31.21
N TRP A 103 1.83 -11.82 -30.50
CA TRP A 103 1.03 -10.62 -30.74
C TRP A 103 1.12 -10.10 -32.18
N HIS A 104 2.30 -10.25 -32.81
CA HIS A 104 2.52 -9.86 -34.20
C HIS A 104 1.71 -10.67 -35.22
N ILE A 105 1.22 -11.86 -34.83
CA ILE A 105 0.41 -12.75 -35.67
C ILE A 105 -1.08 -12.52 -35.38
N MET A 106 -1.49 -12.67 -34.12
CA MET A 106 -2.90 -12.72 -33.72
C MET A 106 -3.43 -11.43 -33.07
N GLY A 107 -2.59 -10.41 -32.92
CA GLY A 107 -2.94 -9.23 -32.13
C GLY A 107 -4.12 -8.45 -32.69
N LYS A 108 -4.28 -8.44 -34.02
CA LYS A 108 -5.43 -7.78 -34.69
C LYS A 108 -6.73 -8.48 -34.34
N ASP A 109 -6.82 -9.78 -34.56
CA ASP A 109 -8.03 -10.56 -34.29
C ASP A 109 -8.41 -10.53 -32.81
N VAL A 110 -7.42 -10.61 -31.91
CA VAL A 110 -7.64 -10.48 -30.47
C VAL A 110 -8.17 -9.10 -30.10
N ALA A 111 -7.64 -8.04 -30.70
CA ALA A 111 -8.09 -6.68 -30.44
C ALA A 111 -9.51 -6.44 -30.95
N ASP A 112 -9.78 -6.84 -32.19
CA ASP A 112 -11.11 -6.73 -32.81
C ASP A 112 -12.13 -7.49 -31.95
N PHE A 113 -11.86 -8.75 -31.58
CA PHE A 113 -12.73 -9.53 -30.70
C PHE A 113 -12.99 -8.84 -29.35
N CYS A 114 -11.96 -8.31 -28.68
CA CYS A 114 -12.12 -7.64 -27.39
C CYS A 114 -12.97 -6.37 -27.49
N ILE A 115 -12.75 -5.57 -28.54
CA ILE A 115 -13.48 -4.32 -28.78
C ILE A 115 -14.93 -4.62 -29.17
N GLU A 116 -15.16 -5.55 -30.10
CA GLU A 116 -16.48 -5.98 -30.54
C GLU A 116 -17.32 -6.54 -29.37
N THR A 117 -16.70 -7.29 -28.46
CA THR A 117 -17.36 -7.79 -27.24
C THR A 117 -17.85 -6.65 -26.35
N LEU A 118 -17.03 -5.61 -26.16
CA LEU A 118 -17.39 -4.39 -25.41
C LEU A 118 -18.43 -3.51 -26.12
N CYS A 119 -18.51 -3.61 -27.44
CA CYS A 119 -19.56 -2.98 -28.25
C CYS A 119 -20.88 -3.78 -28.26
N GLY A 120 -20.89 -4.98 -27.67
CA GLY A 120 -22.10 -5.83 -27.60
C GLY A 120 -22.30 -6.75 -28.81
N LEU A 121 -21.33 -6.86 -29.71
CA LEU A 121 -21.41 -7.74 -30.89
C LEU A 121 -21.19 -9.22 -30.52
N HIS A 122 -20.37 -9.48 -29.50
CA HIS A 122 -20.16 -10.82 -28.95
C HIS A 122 -20.70 -10.93 -27.52
N ASN A 123 -21.09 -12.15 -27.12
CA ASN A 123 -21.55 -12.40 -25.76
C ASN A 123 -20.35 -12.56 -24.81
N MET A 124 -20.37 -11.80 -23.72
CA MET A 124 -19.33 -11.87 -22.69
C MET A 124 -19.26 -13.27 -22.05
N ALA A 125 -20.40 -13.94 -21.90
CA ALA A 125 -20.51 -15.25 -21.26
C ALA A 125 -19.63 -16.32 -21.91
N ASP A 126 -19.43 -16.25 -23.24
CA ASP A 126 -18.72 -17.27 -24.02
C ASP A 126 -17.25 -17.42 -23.61
N ILE A 127 -16.65 -16.34 -23.12
CA ILE A 127 -15.26 -16.31 -22.64
C ILE A 127 -15.15 -16.16 -21.12
N ASN A 128 -16.30 -16.15 -20.41
CA ASN A 128 -16.36 -15.89 -18.97
C ASN A 128 -16.46 -17.15 -18.10
N ASN A 129 -16.07 -18.31 -18.65
CA ASN A 129 -15.96 -19.56 -17.91
C ASN A 129 -14.71 -19.54 -17.01
N THR A 130 -14.91 -19.77 -15.70
CA THR A 130 -13.87 -19.57 -14.70
C THR A 130 -13.66 -20.83 -13.85
N ARG A 131 -12.40 -21.28 -13.73
CA ARG A 131 -12.04 -22.40 -12.86
C ARG A 131 -11.63 -21.91 -11.47
N ILE A 132 -12.24 -22.44 -10.41
CA ILE A 132 -11.88 -22.14 -9.03
C ILE A 132 -10.84 -23.15 -8.56
N VAL A 133 -9.65 -22.68 -8.22
CA VAL A 133 -8.59 -23.50 -7.61
C VAL A 133 -8.42 -23.12 -6.14
N LEU A 134 -8.25 -24.12 -5.29
CA LEU A 134 -8.08 -23.92 -3.85
C LEU A 134 -6.60 -23.83 -3.46
N ILE A 135 -6.26 -22.78 -2.70
CA ILE A 135 -4.95 -22.63 -2.07
C ILE A 135 -5.09 -22.77 -0.55
N PRO A 136 -4.38 -23.71 0.09
CA PRO A 136 -4.37 -23.85 1.55
C PRO A 136 -3.93 -22.56 2.26
N LYS A 137 -4.72 -22.11 3.26
CA LYS A 137 -4.33 -21.01 4.17
C LYS A 137 -3.49 -21.51 5.35
N VAL A 138 -3.62 -22.80 5.68
CA VAL A 138 -2.95 -23.48 6.80
C VAL A 138 -2.21 -24.72 6.29
N SER A 139 -1.30 -25.27 7.09
CA SER A 139 -0.45 -26.40 6.68
C SER A 139 -1.22 -27.70 6.42
N SER A 140 -2.33 -27.91 7.14
CA SER A 140 -3.14 -29.13 7.07
C SER A 140 -4.62 -28.72 7.08
N PRO A 141 -5.16 -28.28 5.93
CA PRO A 141 -6.54 -27.82 5.86
C PRO A 141 -7.52 -29.01 5.85
N ARG A 142 -8.53 -28.96 6.71
CA ARG A 142 -9.63 -29.95 6.81
C ARG A 142 -10.99 -29.38 6.45
N TYR A 143 -11.13 -28.06 6.46
CA TYR A 143 -12.41 -27.38 6.21
C TYR A 143 -12.30 -26.47 5.01
N MET A 144 -13.39 -26.33 4.25
CA MET A 144 -13.46 -25.42 3.08
C MET A 144 -13.09 -23.97 3.43
N THR A 145 -13.39 -23.50 4.64
CA THR A 145 -13.03 -22.15 5.12
C THR A 145 -11.53 -21.90 5.23
N GLN A 146 -10.74 -22.97 5.36
CA GLN A 146 -9.28 -22.95 5.45
C GLN A 146 -8.59 -22.92 4.08
N PHE A 147 -9.37 -22.92 3.00
CA PHE A 147 -8.87 -22.68 1.65
C PHE A 147 -9.17 -21.26 1.18
N ARG A 148 -8.34 -20.78 0.26
CA ARG A 148 -8.55 -19.54 -0.48
C ARG A 148 -8.92 -19.89 -1.92
N PRO A 149 -10.11 -19.50 -2.40
CA PRO A 149 -10.45 -19.68 -3.80
C PRO A 149 -9.63 -18.71 -4.66
N ILE A 150 -9.10 -19.21 -5.78
CA ILE A 150 -8.49 -18.40 -6.82
C ILE A 150 -9.20 -18.69 -8.13
N SER A 151 -9.69 -17.64 -8.76
CA SER A 151 -10.44 -17.67 -10.01
C SER A 151 -9.50 -17.59 -11.22
N LEU A 152 -9.35 -18.70 -11.94
CA LEU A 152 -8.60 -18.78 -13.18
C LEU A 152 -9.48 -18.34 -14.35
N CYS A 153 -9.46 -17.04 -14.63
CA CYS A 153 -10.23 -16.44 -15.73
C CYS A 153 -9.49 -16.57 -17.07
N ASN A 154 -10.24 -16.66 -18.18
CA ASN A 154 -9.70 -16.62 -19.54
C ASN A 154 -8.86 -15.34 -19.78
N ILE A 155 -7.81 -15.43 -20.60
CA ILE A 155 -6.94 -14.28 -20.89
C ILE A 155 -7.66 -13.21 -21.73
N LEU A 156 -8.47 -13.60 -22.72
CA LEU A 156 -9.28 -12.66 -23.52
C LEU A 156 -10.22 -11.85 -22.61
N TYR A 157 -10.91 -12.53 -21.70
CA TYR A 157 -11.70 -11.88 -20.66
C TYR A 157 -10.85 -10.93 -19.78
N LYS A 158 -9.67 -11.38 -19.34
CA LYS A 158 -8.77 -10.54 -18.53
C LYS A 158 -8.34 -9.28 -19.28
N ILE A 159 -8.17 -9.33 -20.61
CA ILE A 159 -7.81 -8.17 -21.43
C ILE A 159 -8.94 -7.15 -21.37
N ILE A 160 -10.19 -7.58 -21.61
CA ILE A 160 -11.39 -6.74 -21.52
C ILE A 160 -11.52 -6.11 -20.11
N SER A 161 -11.47 -6.95 -19.06
CA SER A 161 -11.53 -6.50 -17.66
C SER A 161 -10.42 -5.49 -17.33
N LYS A 162 -9.21 -5.70 -17.84
CA LYS A 162 -8.06 -4.82 -17.64
C LYS A 162 -8.19 -3.48 -18.39
N MET A 163 -8.77 -3.48 -19.59
CA MET A 163 -9.07 -2.24 -20.33
C MET A 163 -10.05 -1.36 -19.54
N LEU A 164 -11.11 -1.95 -18.99
CA LEU A 164 -12.06 -1.24 -18.12
C LEU A 164 -11.37 -0.68 -16.86
N VAL A 165 -10.50 -1.47 -16.23
CA VAL A 165 -9.70 -1.02 -15.08
C VAL A 165 -8.82 0.17 -15.43
N ASN A 166 -8.15 0.14 -16.59
CA ASN A 166 -7.23 1.21 -16.98
C ASN A 166 -7.94 2.55 -17.18
N ARG A 167 -9.21 2.52 -17.61
CA ARG A 167 -10.06 3.72 -17.65
C ARG A 167 -10.55 4.12 -16.25
N LEU A 168 -11.03 3.15 -15.47
CA LEU A 168 -11.52 3.38 -14.10
C LEU A 168 -10.45 3.99 -13.18
N GLN A 169 -9.19 3.54 -13.29
CA GLN A 169 -8.07 4.01 -12.48
C GLN A 169 -7.82 5.52 -12.62
N LYS A 170 -8.15 6.12 -13.78
CA LYS A 170 -7.97 7.56 -14.03
C LYS A 170 -8.86 8.40 -13.12
N ILE A 171 -10.05 7.92 -12.77
CA ILE A 171 -11.04 8.65 -11.96
C ILE A 171 -11.15 8.14 -10.52
N LEU A 172 -10.60 6.96 -10.22
CA LEU A 172 -10.75 6.29 -8.92
C LEU A 172 -10.33 7.16 -7.73
N HIS A 173 -9.25 7.93 -7.88
CA HIS A 173 -8.70 8.78 -6.81
C HIS A 173 -9.66 9.91 -6.38
N LEU A 174 -10.57 10.32 -7.26
CA LEU A 174 -11.59 11.36 -6.99
C LEU A 174 -12.82 10.79 -6.28
N CYS A 175 -13.11 9.51 -6.53
CA CYS A 175 -14.31 8.88 -6.03
C CYS A 175 -14.12 8.11 -4.72
N ILE A 176 -12.89 7.66 -4.41
CA ILE A 176 -12.60 6.86 -3.22
C ILE A 176 -12.09 7.73 -2.07
N ASP A 177 -12.69 7.54 -0.89
CA ASP A 177 -12.35 8.24 0.36
C ASP A 177 -10.84 8.20 0.64
N GLU A 178 -10.26 9.32 1.11
CA GLU A 178 -8.84 9.42 1.45
C GLU A 178 -8.41 8.39 2.50
N ALA A 179 -9.32 7.95 3.36
CA ALA A 179 -9.10 6.93 4.37
C ALA A 179 -9.02 5.50 3.81
N GLN A 180 -9.31 5.28 2.52
CA GLN A 180 -9.11 4.00 1.83
C GLN A 180 -7.82 4.06 1.01
N THR A 181 -6.83 3.24 1.37
CA THR A 181 -5.47 3.34 0.80
C THR A 181 -5.10 2.19 -0.13
N ALA A 182 -5.88 1.11 -0.15
CA ALA A 182 -5.59 -0.04 -1.00
C ALA A 182 -5.90 0.22 -2.47
N PHE A 183 -5.05 -0.28 -3.37
CA PHE A 183 -5.22 -0.30 -4.84
C PHE A 183 -5.50 1.06 -5.53
N VAL A 184 -5.39 2.19 -4.81
CA VAL A 184 -5.52 3.53 -5.41
C VAL A 184 -4.14 4.04 -5.84
N PRO A 185 -3.95 4.44 -7.11
CA PRO A 185 -2.68 5.01 -7.57
C PRO A 185 -2.21 6.18 -6.68
N GLY A 186 -0.92 6.20 -6.36
CA GLY A 186 -0.31 7.24 -5.52
C GLY A 186 -0.46 7.03 -4.00
N ARG A 187 -1.32 6.11 -3.54
CA ARG A 187 -1.48 5.76 -2.12
C ARG A 187 -0.63 4.52 -1.81
N LEU A 188 0.20 4.59 -0.77
CA LEU A 188 1.01 3.44 -0.33
C LEU A 188 0.40 2.80 0.91
N ILE A 189 0.58 1.49 1.05
CA ILE A 189 0.20 0.75 2.26
C ILE A 189 0.87 1.33 3.53
N THR A 190 2.08 1.87 3.37
CA THR A 190 2.83 2.53 4.45
C THR A 190 2.09 3.74 5.00
N ASP A 191 1.33 4.45 4.17
CA ASP A 191 0.59 5.65 4.58
C ASP A 191 -0.46 5.28 5.62
N ASN A 192 -1.20 4.21 5.37
CA ASN A 192 -2.22 3.71 6.27
C ASN A 192 -1.63 3.24 7.60
N ILE A 193 -0.51 2.50 7.54
CA ILE A 193 0.18 2.01 8.72
C ILE A 193 0.66 3.17 9.59
N ILE A 194 1.29 4.19 8.98
CA ILE A 194 1.80 5.36 9.70
C ILE A 194 0.64 6.11 10.35
N VAL A 195 -0.44 6.39 9.62
CA VAL A 195 -1.61 7.08 10.18
C VAL A 195 -2.25 6.27 11.31
N ALA A 196 -2.48 4.97 11.12
CA ALA A 196 -3.03 4.09 12.16
C ALA A 196 -2.14 4.08 13.41
N TYR A 197 -0.81 3.98 13.22
CA TYR A 197 0.16 4.00 14.33
C TYR A 197 0.14 5.33 15.09
N GLU A 198 0.04 6.47 14.39
CA GLU A 198 -0.06 7.79 15.02
C GLU A 198 -1.35 7.95 15.84
N LEU A 199 -2.47 7.45 15.34
CA LEU A 199 -3.76 7.49 16.03
C LEU A 199 -3.73 6.60 17.28
N LEU A 200 -3.30 5.34 17.15
CA LEU A 200 -3.18 4.41 18.28
C LEU A 200 -2.19 4.92 19.33
N HIS A 201 -1.08 5.53 18.90
CA HIS A 201 -0.14 6.17 19.81
C HIS A 201 -0.82 7.28 20.62
N SER A 202 -1.56 8.18 19.96
CA SER A 202 -2.28 9.27 20.62
C SER A 202 -3.34 8.74 21.60
N MET A 203 -4.07 7.68 21.25
CA MET A 203 -5.02 7.02 22.15
C MET A 203 -4.35 6.48 23.43
N LYS A 204 -3.17 5.88 23.32
CA LYS A 204 -2.40 5.39 24.48
C LYS A 204 -1.85 6.52 25.35
N ARG A 205 -1.58 7.69 24.77
CA ARG A 205 -1.08 8.85 25.51
C ARG A 205 -2.19 9.62 26.23
N LYS A 206 -3.44 9.46 25.79
CA LYS A 206 -4.61 10.04 26.45
C LYS A 206 -4.87 9.34 27.79
N ARG A 207 -4.18 9.80 28.84
CA ARG A 207 -4.27 9.29 30.22
C ARG A 207 -5.29 10.06 31.08
N VAL A 208 -5.56 11.31 30.73
CA VAL A 208 -6.44 12.21 31.48
C VAL A 208 -7.56 12.71 30.56
N GLY A 209 -8.72 12.98 31.14
CA GLY A 209 -9.90 13.50 30.45
C GLY A 209 -11.07 12.53 30.46
N SER A 210 -12.29 13.06 30.54
CA SER A 210 -13.54 12.30 30.68
C SER A 210 -13.96 11.53 29.42
N LYS A 211 -13.48 11.93 28.24
CA LYS A 211 -13.84 11.30 26.96
C LYS A 211 -12.87 10.19 26.57
N GLY A 212 -13.31 8.93 26.68
CA GLY A 212 -12.60 7.75 26.17
C GLY A 212 -12.88 7.48 24.70
N SER A 213 -11.98 6.77 24.01
CA SER A 213 -12.17 6.34 22.62
C SER A 213 -11.70 4.90 22.42
N PHE A 214 -12.28 4.21 21.44
CA PHE A 214 -11.84 2.88 21.00
C PHE A 214 -11.49 2.86 19.51
N ALA A 215 -10.68 1.89 19.12
CA ALA A 215 -10.36 1.54 17.74
C ALA A 215 -10.70 0.05 17.55
N LEU A 216 -11.62 -0.23 16.65
CA LEU A 216 -12.15 -1.55 16.33
C LEU A 216 -11.58 -2.00 14.99
N LYS A 217 -10.76 -3.06 15.01
CA LYS A 217 -10.34 -3.76 13.80
C LYS A 217 -11.40 -4.80 13.47
N LEU A 218 -12.01 -4.68 12.31
CA LEU A 218 -12.97 -5.66 11.78
C LEU A 218 -12.27 -6.71 10.92
N ASP A 219 -12.75 -7.95 11.03
CA ASP A 219 -12.43 -9.05 10.12
C ASP A 219 -13.70 -9.41 9.32
N MET A 220 -13.69 -9.13 8.00
CA MET A 220 -14.83 -9.43 7.12
C MET A 220 -14.77 -10.89 6.66
N SER A 221 -15.82 -11.65 6.95
CA SER A 221 -15.94 -13.06 6.55
C SER A 221 -16.14 -13.17 5.05
N LYS A 222 -15.13 -13.68 4.34
CA LYS A 222 -15.19 -13.92 2.88
C LYS A 222 -15.60 -12.65 2.10
N ALA A 223 -14.90 -11.55 2.36
CA ALA A 223 -15.27 -10.21 1.91
C ALA A 223 -15.58 -10.10 0.41
N TYR A 224 -14.83 -10.76 -0.46
CA TYR A 224 -15.07 -10.72 -1.91
C TYR A 224 -16.25 -11.62 -2.31
N ASP A 225 -16.35 -12.81 -1.72
CA ASP A 225 -17.30 -13.85 -2.14
C ASP A 225 -18.76 -13.48 -1.82
N ARG A 226 -18.98 -12.57 -0.87
CA ARG A 226 -20.31 -12.18 -0.38
C ARG A 226 -20.86 -10.89 -0.99
N VAL A 227 -20.13 -10.24 -1.88
CA VAL A 227 -20.54 -8.96 -2.47
C VAL A 227 -21.80 -9.13 -3.32
N GLU A 228 -22.90 -8.52 -2.90
CA GLU A 228 -24.14 -8.51 -3.69
C GLU A 228 -24.01 -7.61 -4.93
N TRP A 229 -24.24 -8.19 -6.11
CA TRP A 229 -24.06 -7.49 -7.39
C TRP A 229 -25.02 -6.31 -7.58
N GLY A 230 -26.26 -6.44 -7.11
CA GLY A 230 -27.24 -5.36 -7.18
C GLY A 230 -26.76 -4.09 -6.45
N PHE A 231 -26.07 -4.25 -5.33
CA PHE A 231 -25.48 -3.11 -4.62
C PHE A 231 -24.31 -2.48 -5.39
N VAL A 232 -23.46 -3.29 -6.04
CA VAL A 232 -22.36 -2.79 -6.90
C VAL A 232 -22.91 -1.95 -8.07
N GLN A 233 -23.95 -2.45 -8.74
CA GLN A 233 -24.61 -1.71 -9.82
C GLN A 233 -25.18 -0.38 -9.33
N ALA A 234 -25.93 -0.42 -8.21
CA ALA A 234 -26.59 0.76 -7.68
C ALA A 234 -25.61 1.84 -7.20
N ILE A 235 -24.48 1.46 -6.57
CA ILE A 235 -23.47 2.43 -6.15
C ILE A 235 -22.75 3.08 -7.34
N LEU A 236 -22.49 2.32 -8.41
CA LEU A 236 -21.88 2.87 -9.63
C LEU A 236 -22.79 3.90 -10.30
N GLN A 237 -24.08 3.59 -10.42
CA GLN A 237 -25.09 4.52 -10.94
C GLN A 237 -25.20 5.76 -10.06
N ARG A 238 -25.27 5.58 -8.74
CA ARG A 238 -25.38 6.70 -7.79
C ARG A 238 -24.16 7.61 -7.76
N MET A 239 -22.97 7.07 -8.03
CA MET A 239 -21.74 7.85 -8.20
C MET A 239 -21.76 8.74 -9.45
N GLY A 240 -22.72 8.55 -10.36
CA GLY A 240 -22.87 9.30 -11.60
C GLY A 240 -22.31 8.59 -12.84
N SER A 241 -22.00 7.30 -12.76
CA SER A 241 -21.58 6.53 -13.94
C SER A 241 -22.73 6.42 -14.95
N SER A 242 -22.43 6.51 -16.24
CA SER A 242 -23.43 6.29 -17.28
C SER A 242 -23.91 4.83 -17.33
N ASP A 243 -25.15 4.61 -17.76
CA ASP A 243 -25.73 3.27 -17.81
C ASP A 243 -24.95 2.34 -18.74
N LYS A 244 -24.46 2.84 -19.88
CA LYS A 244 -23.62 2.07 -20.81
C LYS A 244 -22.31 1.59 -20.15
N TRP A 245 -21.67 2.45 -19.35
CA TRP A 245 -20.46 2.06 -18.62
C TRP A 245 -20.78 1.02 -17.55
N VAL A 246 -21.84 1.24 -16.78
CA VAL A 246 -22.29 0.30 -15.74
C VAL A 246 -22.64 -1.05 -16.35
N GLU A 247 -23.34 -1.09 -17.48
CA GLU A 247 -23.68 -2.32 -18.20
C GLU A 247 -22.42 -3.10 -18.59
N ASN A 248 -21.40 -2.45 -19.17
CA ASN A 248 -20.14 -3.12 -19.53
C ASN A 248 -19.41 -3.71 -18.32
N VAL A 249 -19.40 -2.98 -17.20
CA VAL A 249 -18.84 -3.48 -15.93
C VAL A 249 -19.66 -4.66 -15.40
N MET A 250 -20.98 -4.56 -15.41
CA MET A 250 -21.86 -5.61 -14.90
C MET A 250 -21.84 -6.86 -15.78
N ARG A 251 -21.77 -6.74 -17.12
CA ARG A 251 -21.57 -7.87 -18.03
C ARG A 251 -20.32 -8.67 -17.65
N CYS A 252 -19.23 -8.01 -17.27
CA CYS A 252 -18.02 -8.69 -16.81
C CYS A 252 -18.26 -9.52 -15.54
N VAL A 253 -19.04 -9.00 -14.60
CA VAL A 253 -19.26 -9.59 -13.27
C VAL A 253 -20.36 -10.66 -13.30
N SER A 254 -21.48 -10.41 -13.98
CA SER A 254 -22.69 -11.24 -13.88
C SER A 254 -22.77 -12.38 -14.89
N SER A 255 -22.03 -12.32 -16.01
CA SER A 255 -22.04 -13.38 -17.03
C SER A 255 -21.12 -14.57 -16.72
N VAL A 256 -20.50 -14.59 -15.53
CA VAL A 256 -19.52 -15.61 -15.16
C VAL A 256 -20.19 -16.96 -14.89
N SER A 257 -19.51 -18.03 -15.27
CA SER A 257 -19.81 -19.40 -14.83
C SER A 257 -18.60 -19.99 -14.10
N TYR A 258 -18.84 -20.89 -13.15
CA TYR A 258 -17.77 -21.49 -12.36
C TYR A 258 -17.77 -23.00 -12.42
N SER A 259 -16.56 -23.57 -12.40
CA SER A 259 -16.30 -24.98 -12.10
C SER A 259 -15.18 -25.07 -11.06
N VAL A 260 -15.37 -25.91 -10.04
CA VAL A 260 -14.34 -26.13 -9.00
C VAL A 260 -13.34 -27.17 -9.49
N VAL A 261 -12.04 -26.91 -9.27
CA VAL A 261 -10.99 -27.88 -9.59
C VAL A 261 -10.45 -28.49 -8.31
N MET A 262 -10.62 -29.80 -8.15
CA MET A 262 -10.13 -30.57 -7.01
C MET A 262 -9.19 -31.67 -7.49
N ASN A 263 -7.96 -31.67 -6.98
CA ASN A 263 -6.92 -32.66 -7.29
C ASN A 263 -6.65 -32.89 -8.79
N GLY A 264 -7.01 -31.95 -9.66
CA GLY A 264 -6.82 -32.03 -11.11
C GLY A 264 -8.09 -32.38 -11.89
N GLU A 265 -9.16 -32.76 -11.22
CA GLU A 265 -10.48 -33.00 -11.81
C GLU A 265 -11.36 -31.76 -11.72
N VAL A 266 -12.24 -31.58 -12.70
CA VAL A 266 -13.12 -30.42 -12.83
C VAL A 266 -14.53 -30.84 -12.44
N GLY A 267 -15.13 -30.13 -11.49
CA GLY A 267 -16.50 -30.35 -11.04
C GLY A 267 -17.55 -29.75 -11.97
N ASN A 268 -18.81 -29.93 -11.59
CA ASN A 268 -19.95 -29.44 -12.37
C ASN A 268 -19.98 -27.92 -12.46
N LEU A 269 -20.53 -27.43 -13.58
CA LEU A 269 -20.74 -26.02 -13.84
C LEU A 269 -21.87 -25.48 -12.94
N PHE A 270 -21.68 -24.29 -12.37
CA PHE A 270 -22.73 -23.57 -11.67
C PHE A 270 -22.66 -22.07 -11.95
N PHE A 271 -23.79 -21.39 -11.74
CA PHE A 271 -23.96 -19.97 -12.06
C PHE A 271 -24.16 -19.16 -10.77
N PRO A 272 -23.22 -18.27 -10.42
CA PRO A 272 -23.33 -17.42 -9.25
C PRO A 272 -24.34 -16.28 -9.49
N SER A 273 -24.86 -15.72 -8.40
CA SER A 273 -25.67 -14.49 -8.39
C SER A 273 -25.09 -13.40 -7.50
N ARG A 274 -23.93 -13.66 -6.86
CA ARG A 274 -23.14 -12.70 -6.11
C ARG A 274 -21.65 -13.07 -6.06
N GLY A 275 -20.85 -12.16 -5.51
CA GLY A 275 -19.43 -12.34 -5.24
C GLY A 275 -18.53 -11.77 -6.33
N LEU A 276 -17.34 -11.33 -5.93
CA LEU A 276 -16.30 -10.85 -6.82
C LEU A 276 -15.16 -11.86 -6.90
N ARG A 277 -14.54 -11.99 -8.08
CA ARG A 277 -13.53 -13.00 -8.35
C ARG A 277 -12.18 -12.66 -7.76
N GLN A 278 -11.60 -13.60 -7.02
CA GLN A 278 -10.23 -13.48 -6.57
C GLN A 278 -9.26 -13.92 -7.69
N GLY A 279 -8.85 -12.97 -8.54
CA GLY A 279 -7.97 -13.22 -9.69
C GLY A 279 -8.34 -12.42 -10.95
N ASP A 280 -9.50 -11.78 -10.92
CA ASP A 280 -10.01 -10.89 -11.95
C ASP A 280 -9.45 -9.46 -11.77
N PRO A 281 -8.92 -8.82 -12.83
CA PRO A 281 -8.39 -7.46 -12.75
C PRO A 281 -9.33 -6.40 -12.18
N ILE A 282 -10.64 -6.45 -12.49
CA ILE A 282 -11.60 -5.40 -12.09
C ILE A 282 -12.11 -5.56 -10.65
N SER A 283 -12.15 -6.79 -10.15
CA SER A 283 -12.74 -7.14 -8.86
C SER A 283 -12.18 -6.33 -7.67
N PRO A 284 -10.86 -6.09 -7.50
CA PRO A 284 -10.34 -5.24 -6.43
C PRO A 284 -10.88 -3.81 -6.44
N TYR A 285 -11.08 -3.23 -7.63
CA TYR A 285 -11.53 -1.84 -7.78
C TYR A 285 -13.03 -1.71 -7.51
N LEU A 286 -13.82 -2.70 -7.94
CA LEU A 286 -15.24 -2.78 -7.59
C LEU A 286 -15.41 -2.96 -6.08
N PHE A 287 -14.53 -3.72 -5.43
CA PHE A 287 -14.55 -3.84 -3.97
C PHE A 287 -14.26 -2.50 -3.26
N LEU A 288 -13.38 -1.66 -3.80
CA LEU A 288 -13.17 -0.31 -3.25
C LEU A 288 -14.43 0.55 -3.36
N ILE A 289 -15.05 0.55 -4.54
CA ILE A 289 -16.30 1.29 -4.81
C ILE A 289 -17.40 0.79 -3.87
N PHE A 290 -17.54 -0.51 -3.74
CA PHE A 290 -18.43 -1.16 -2.78
C PHE A 290 -18.17 -0.69 -1.33
N SER A 291 -16.90 -0.67 -0.90
CA SER A 291 -16.51 -0.24 0.46
C SER A 291 -16.81 1.24 0.75
N LYS A 292 -17.00 2.07 -0.29
CA LYS A 292 -17.45 3.48 -0.14
C LYS A 292 -18.80 3.56 0.57
N GLY A 293 -19.66 2.56 0.41
CA GLY A 293 -20.92 2.46 1.15
C GLY A 293 -20.71 2.50 2.66
N LEU A 294 -19.80 1.66 3.18
CA LEU A 294 -19.45 1.64 4.60
C LEU A 294 -18.80 2.95 5.06
N SER A 295 -17.87 3.51 4.27
CA SER A 295 -17.26 4.82 4.58
C SER A 295 -18.32 5.91 4.73
N THR A 296 -19.33 5.92 3.87
CA THR A 296 -20.42 6.89 3.88
C THR A 296 -21.30 6.71 5.10
N LEU A 297 -21.72 5.47 5.38
CA LEU A 297 -22.48 5.11 6.57
C LEU A 297 -21.78 5.50 7.88
N LEU A 298 -20.49 5.24 8.02
CA LEU A 298 -19.72 5.64 9.20
C LEU A 298 -19.61 7.17 9.34
N ARG A 299 -19.49 7.89 8.22
CA ARG A 299 -19.50 9.36 8.24
C ARG A 299 -20.86 9.91 8.67
N MET A 300 -21.95 9.28 8.23
CA MET A 300 -23.33 9.61 8.62
C MET A 300 -23.59 9.33 10.08
N ALA A 301 -23.22 8.15 10.57
CA ALA A 301 -23.34 7.78 11.97
C ALA A 301 -22.60 8.77 12.87
N ALA A 302 -21.39 9.18 12.46
CA ALA A 302 -20.65 10.20 13.18
C ALA A 302 -21.37 11.57 13.25
N SER A 303 -22.12 11.96 12.22
CA SER A 303 -22.91 13.19 12.23
C SER A 303 -24.22 13.04 13.02
N ARG A 304 -24.96 11.95 12.78
CA ARG A 304 -26.27 11.66 13.40
C ARG A 304 -26.17 11.43 14.90
N TYR A 305 -25.21 10.63 15.32
CA TYR A 305 -24.99 10.26 16.71
C TYR A 305 -23.95 11.16 17.40
N ALA A 306 -23.53 12.25 16.74
CA ALA A 306 -22.47 13.15 17.23
C ALA A 306 -21.21 12.41 17.73
N LEU A 307 -20.87 11.26 17.12
CA LEU A 307 -19.69 10.48 17.51
C LEU A 307 -18.45 11.32 17.26
N ASN A 308 -17.58 11.41 18.28
CA ASN A 308 -16.31 12.08 18.08
C ASN A 308 -15.42 11.19 17.20
N ARG A 309 -15.34 11.56 15.92
CA ARG A 309 -14.26 11.08 15.03
C ARG A 309 -12.93 11.32 15.72
N PHE A 310 -12.05 10.32 15.74
CA PHE A 310 -10.79 10.43 16.44
C PHE A 310 -9.87 11.41 15.72
N ARG A 311 -9.23 12.30 16.47
CA ARG A 311 -8.25 13.27 15.96
C ARG A 311 -7.03 13.25 16.85
N VAL A 312 -5.86 13.34 16.23
CA VAL A 312 -4.59 13.36 16.97
C VAL A 312 -4.44 14.66 17.76
N ASN A 313 -4.84 15.79 17.17
CA ASN A 313 -4.80 17.12 17.77
C ASN A 313 -6.08 17.91 17.42
N ARG A 314 -6.36 19.01 18.09
CA ARG A 314 -7.53 19.90 17.85
C ARG A 314 -7.60 20.37 16.39
N HIS A 315 -6.45 20.66 15.78
CA HIS A 315 -6.29 21.09 14.38
C HIS A 315 -6.07 19.92 13.40
N GLY A 316 -6.02 18.68 13.89
CA GLY A 316 -5.82 17.50 13.05
C GLY A 316 -7.09 17.04 12.34
N PRO A 317 -6.95 16.26 11.26
CA PRO A 317 -8.09 15.70 10.57
C PRO A 317 -8.90 14.76 11.49
N ARG A 318 -10.22 14.79 11.33
CA ARG A 318 -11.17 13.93 12.03
C ARG A 318 -11.31 12.62 11.27
N ILE A 319 -10.76 11.54 11.82
CA ILE A 319 -10.72 10.22 11.18
C ILE A 319 -11.74 9.31 11.88
N ALA A 320 -12.73 8.85 11.11
CA ALA A 320 -13.74 7.89 11.57
C ALA A 320 -13.31 6.44 11.32
N HIS A 321 -12.57 6.21 10.24
CA HIS A 321 -12.12 4.88 9.82
C HIS A 321 -10.83 4.99 9.02
N LEU A 322 -10.16 3.84 8.85
CA LEU A 322 -9.04 3.60 7.94
C LEU A 322 -9.23 2.24 7.30
N PHE A 323 -9.31 2.20 5.97
CA PHE A 323 -9.51 0.98 5.20
C PHE A 323 -8.28 0.66 4.35
N PHE A 324 -7.98 -0.64 4.29
CA PHE A 324 -7.05 -1.22 3.34
C PHE A 324 -7.70 -2.47 2.75
N ALA A 325 -8.46 -2.28 1.67
CA ALA A 325 -9.33 -3.32 1.13
C ALA A 325 -10.28 -3.85 2.22
N ASP A 326 -10.19 -5.13 2.58
CA ASP A 326 -11.00 -5.79 3.61
C ASP A 326 -10.55 -5.48 5.05
N ASP A 327 -9.25 -5.21 5.27
CA ASP A 327 -8.72 -4.81 6.57
C ASP A 327 -9.25 -3.42 6.97
N SER A 328 -10.16 -3.38 7.95
CA SER A 328 -10.89 -2.18 8.34
C SER A 328 -10.62 -1.81 9.79
N LEU A 329 -10.25 -0.55 10.05
CA LEU A 329 -10.05 0.00 11.39
C LEU A 329 -11.02 1.16 11.60
N ILE A 330 -11.94 1.04 12.56
CA ILE A 330 -13.00 2.01 12.85
C ILE A 330 -12.74 2.64 14.20
N TYR A 331 -12.93 3.96 14.31
CA TYR A 331 -12.75 4.73 15.54
C TYR A 331 -14.09 5.19 16.09
N GLY A 332 -14.28 5.02 17.40
CA GLY A 332 -15.51 5.41 18.08
C GLY A 332 -15.25 5.94 19.49
N ASP A 333 -16.29 6.48 20.10
CA ASP A 333 -16.27 6.90 21.51
C ASP A 333 -16.46 5.67 22.41
N ALA A 334 -15.66 5.58 23.48
CA ALA A 334 -15.73 4.46 24.44
C ALA A 334 -16.91 4.65 25.41
N THR A 335 -18.11 4.66 24.85
CA THR A 335 -19.40 4.74 25.53
C THR A 335 -20.32 3.66 24.95
N ILE A 336 -21.32 3.24 25.73
CA ILE A 336 -22.36 2.30 25.26
C ILE A 336 -23.05 2.85 24.00
N PHE A 337 -23.39 4.14 24.00
CA PHE A 337 -24.02 4.79 22.86
C PHE A 337 -23.11 4.80 21.61
N GLY A 338 -21.81 5.06 21.79
CA GLY A 338 -20.85 5.03 20.69
C GLY A 338 -20.68 3.62 20.11
N ALA A 339 -20.65 2.60 20.97
CA ALA A 339 -20.62 1.21 20.57
C ALA A 339 -21.90 0.80 19.81
N PHE A 340 -23.07 1.17 20.32
CA PHE A 340 -24.36 0.90 19.69
C PHE A 340 -24.45 1.54 18.31
N ALA A 341 -24.06 2.82 18.18
CA ALA A 341 -24.07 3.52 16.91
C ALA A 341 -23.20 2.84 15.84
N ILE A 342 -22.02 2.32 16.23
CA ILE A 342 -21.17 1.56 15.32
C ILE A 342 -21.83 0.21 14.98
N ASN A 343 -22.37 -0.51 15.96
CA ASN A 343 -23.01 -1.80 15.69
C ASN A 343 -24.24 -1.67 14.77
N ASP A 344 -25.12 -0.70 15.04
CA ASP A 344 -26.27 -0.34 14.19
C ASP A 344 -25.83 -0.04 12.74
N THR A 345 -24.76 0.74 12.58
CA THR A 345 -24.20 1.05 11.25
C THR A 345 -23.69 -0.20 10.52
N LEU A 346 -23.08 -1.13 11.25
CA LEU A 346 -22.54 -2.37 10.70
C LEU A 346 -23.64 -3.37 10.35
N GLU A 347 -24.70 -3.46 11.15
CA GLU A 347 -25.87 -4.28 10.88
C GLU A 347 -26.62 -3.80 9.63
N VAL A 348 -26.86 -2.48 9.54
CA VAL A 348 -27.37 -1.82 8.33
C VAL A 348 -26.49 -2.22 7.14
N TYR A 349 -25.18 -1.99 7.20
CA TYR A 349 -24.29 -2.33 6.09
C TYR A 349 -24.33 -3.82 5.71
N ALA A 350 -24.35 -4.73 6.69
CA ALA A 350 -24.43 -6.17 6.45
C ALA A 350 -25.73 -6.57 5.74
N GLN A 351 -26.87 -6.02 6.16
CA GLN A 351 -28.18 -6.28 5.56
C GLN A 351 -28.25 -5.85 4.08
N TYR A 352 -27.65 -4.72 3.71
CA TYR A 352 -27.73 -4.20 2.34
C TYR A 352 -26.68 -4.76 1.39
N THR A 353 -25.55 -5.25 1.91
CA THR A 353 -24.39 -5.59 1.07
C THR A 353 -24.05 -7.07 1.05
N GLY A 354 -24.69 -7.87 1.90
CA GLY A 354 -24.40 -9.30 2.10
C GLY A 354 -23.13 -9.57 2.91
N GLN A 355 -22.40 -8.53 3.32
CA GLN A 355 -21.20 -8.66 4.14
C GLN A 355 -21.52 -9.25 5.51
N GLU A 356 -20.57 -10.03 6.04
CA GLU A 356 -20.70 -10.66 7.33
C GLU A 356 -19.41 -10.42 8.13
N ILE A 357 -19.56 -9.99 9.37
CA ILE A 357 -18.43 -9.63 10.24
C ILE A 357 -18.10 -10.83 11.12
N ASN A 358 -16.82 -11.19 11.17
CA ASN A 358 -16.31 -12.19 12.10
C ASN A 358 -15.86 -11.49 13.39
N PHE A 359 -16.76 -11.40 14.38
CA PHE A 359 -16.45 -10.76 15.66
C PHE A 359 -15.42 -11.54 16.49
N ASP A 360 -15.33 -12.86 16.33
CA ASP A 360 -14.33 -13.71 16.99
C ASP A 360 -12.89 -13.44 16.53
N LYS A 361 -12.72 -12.91 15.32
CA LYS A 361 -11.42 -12.50 14.76
C LYS A 361 -11.21 -10.99 14.77
N SER A 362 -12.26 -10.24 15.03
CA SER A 362 -12.20 -8.79 15.21
C SER A 362 -11.49 -8.48 16.53
N GLY A 363 -10.79 -7.35 16.56
CA GLY A 363 -9.99 -6.95 17.72
C GLY A 363 -10.23 -5.50 18.09
N ILE A 364 -10.11 -5.19 19.38
CA ILE A 364 -10.40 -3.84 19.88
C ILE A 364 -9.22 -3.27 20.68
N PHE A 365 -9.05 -1.95 20.57
CA PHE A 365 -8.05 -1.18 21.29
C PHE A 365 -8.69 0.04 21.95
N PHE A 366 -8.44 0.25 23.25
CA PHE A 366 -9.00 1.36 24.02
C PHE A 366 -7.93 2.40 24.36
N SER A 367 -8.34 3.67 24.45
CA SER A 367 -7.48 4.72 25.01
C SER A 367 -7.19 4.48 26.49
N SER A 368 -6.06 5.00 26.98
CA SER A 368 -5.59 4.68 28.33
C SER A 368 -6.46 5.24 29.45
N ASN A 369 -7.26 6.27 29.18
CA ASN A 369 -8.23 6.87 30.10
C ASN A 369 -9.59 6.14 30.17
N VAL A 370 -9.77 5.01 29.49
CA VAL A 370 -11.00 4.21 29.59
C VAL A 370 -10.90 3.23 30.75
N GLU A 371 -11.81 3.33 31.71
CA GLU A 371 -11.96 2.42 32.85
C GLU A 371 -12.34 1.00 32.40
N GLN A 372 -11.97 0.01 33.21
CA GLN A 372 -12.16 -1.40 32.87
C GLN A 372 -13.64 -1.77 32.66
N ASN A 373 -14.54 -1.29 33.51
CA ASN A 373 -15.99 -1.56 33.41
C ASN A 373 -16.56 -1.05 32.07
N LYS A 374 -16.19 0.17 31.65
CA LYS A 374 -16.62 0.73 30.35
C LYS A 374 -16.09 -0.06 29.16
N ARG A 375 -14.88 -0.63 29.27
CA ARG A 375 -14.34 -1.50 28.20
C ARG A 375 -15.19 -2.76 28.05
N GLU A 376 -15.61 -3.34 29.16
CA GLU A 376 -16.43 -4.56 29.18
C GLU A 376 -17.82 -4.31 28.60
N GLU A 377 -18.44 -3.19 28.96
CA GLU A 377 -19.71 -2.77 28.36
C GLU A 377 -19.60 -2.57 26.84
N VAL A 378 -18.55 -1.88 26.36
CA VAL A 378 -18.33 -1.65 24.93
C VAL A 378 -18.07 -2.97 24.19
N CYS A 379 -17.23 -3.85 24.75
CA CYS A 379 -16.98 -5.18 24.18
C CYS A 379 -18.26 -6.01 24.07
N ARG A 380 -19.12 -5.98 25.10
CA ARG A 380 -20.39 -6.70 25.12
C ARG A 380 -21.34 -6.18 24.04
N VAL A 381 -21.45 -4.86 23.87
CA VAL A 381 -22.32 -4.25 22.84
C VAL A 381 -21.82 -4.54 21.43
N LEU A 382 -20.49 -4.52 21.21
CA LEU A 382 -19.89 -4.80 19.91
C LEU A 382 -19.77 -6.30 19.60
N GLY A 383 -19.98 -7.19 20.57
CA GLY A 383 -19.80 -8.63 20.40
C GLY A 383 -18.35 -9.10 20.22
N VAL A 384 -17.35 -8.27 20.57
CA VAL A 384 -15.92 -8.59 20.37
C VAL A 384 -15.29 -9.15 21.64
N ASP A 385 -14.55 -10.25 21.52
CA ASP A 385 -13.81 -10.81 22.65
C ASP A 385 -12.72 -9.83 23.15
N ARG A 386 -12.73 -9.59 24.46
CA ARG A 386 -11.73 -8.78 25.18
C ARG A 386 -10.31 -9.33 25.01
N SER A 387 -10.16 -10.64 24.83
CA SER A 387 -8.86 -11.29 24.61
C SER A 387 -8.21 -10.84 23.29
N ASN A 388 -9.03 -10.45 22.30
CA ASN A 388 -8.59 -10.01 20.99
C ASN A 388 -8.07 -8.57 21.01
N LYS A 389 -6.82 -8.44 21.46
CA LYS A 389 -6.09 -7.18 21.37
C LYS A 389 -5.63 -6.95 19.93
N LEU A 390 -5.72 -5.70 19.49
CA LEU A 390 -5.08 -5.25 18.26
C LEU A 390 -3.55 -5.28 18.41
N GLU A 391 -2.92 -6.45 18.26
CA GLU A 391 -1.46 -6.60 18.35
C GLU A 391 -0.77 -6.35 17.00
N LYS A 392 -1.45 -6.66 15.89
CA LYS A 392 -0.94 -6.48 14.53
C LYS A 392 -1.96 -5.81 13.63
N TYR A 393 -1.46 -4.90 12.79
CA TYR A 393 -2.23 -4.26 11.73
C TYR A 393 -1.41 -4.34 10.44
N LEU A 394 -2.02 -4.85 9.36
CA LEU A 394 -1.37 -5.06 8.06
C LEU A 394 -0.04 -5.84 8.16
N GLY A 395 0.02 -6.84 9.04
CA GLY A 395 1.21 -7.68 9.22
C GLY A 395 2.38 -7.05 9.98
N LEU A 396 2.24 -5.82 10.46
CA LEU A 396 3.21 -5.15 11.34
C LEU A 396 2.64 -5.00 12.77
N PRO A 397 3.51 -4.86 13.79
CA PRO A 397 3.06 -4.57 15.14
C PRO A 397 2.25 -3.27 15.17
N SER A 398 1.04 -3.32 15.72
CA SER A 398 0.19 -2.13 15.92
C SER A 398 0.85 -1.10 16.84
N MET A 399 1.74 -1.59 17.72
CA MET A 399 2.51 -0.82 18.68
C MET A 399 3.85 -1.46 18.97
N VAL A 400 4.92 -0.67 18.90
CA VAL A 400 6.26 -1.07 19.35
C VAL A 400 6.50 -0.51 20.75
N GLY A 401 6.54 -1.42 21.74
CA GLY A 401 6.84 -1.09 23.13
C GLY A 401 8.34 -0.91 23.41
N ARG A 402 8.72 -0.88 24.69
CA ARG A 402 10.12 -0.79 25.13
C ARG A 402 10.97 -1.97 24.64
N ASN A 403 10.38 -3.17 24.57
CA ASN A 403 11.08 -4.37 24.11
C ASN A 403 11.06 -4.48 22.57
N LYS A 404 11.98 -3.77 21.91
CA LYS A 404 12.14 -3.79 20.44
C LYS A 404 12.54 -5.18 19.91
N ARG A 405 13.26 -6.01 20.71
CA ARG A 405 13.60 -7.40 20.31
C ARG A 405 12.34 -8.23 20.07
N ARG A 406 11.36 -8.16 20.98
CA ARG A 406 10.10 -8.88 20.83
C ARG A 406 9.32 -8.41 19.60
N ALA A 407 9.28 -7.10 19.35
CA ALA A 407 8.52 -6.53 18.24
C ALA A 407 9.03 -6.99 16.86
N PHE A 408 10.33 -7.23 16.70
CA PHE A 408 10.93 -7.64 15.43
C PHE A 408 11.40 -9.10 15.39
N LYS A 409 11.07 -9.90 16.43
CA LYS A 409 11.46 -11.32 16.50
C LYS A 409 10.93 -12.11 15.31
N GLU A 410 9.68 -11.87 14.93
CA GLU A 410 9.04 -12.56 13.81
C GLU A 410 9.71 -12.30 12.47
N LEU A 411 10.32 -11.12 12.29
CA LEU A 411 11.06 -10.80 11.07
C LEU A 411 12.29 -11.71 10.94
N LYS A 412 13.05 -11.86 12.03
CA LYS A 412 14.20 -12.78 12.10
C LYS A 412 13.75 -14.24 11.90
N GLU A 413 12.66 -14.66 12.54
CA GLU A 413 12.13 -16.02 12.41
C GLU A 413 11.64 -16.32 10.98
N LYS A 414 11.02 -15.36 10.28
CA LYS A 414 10.64 -15.48 8.87
C LYS A 414 11.86 -15.69 7.97
N LEU A 415 12.91 -14.89 8.18
CA LEU A 415 14.14 -14.97 7.39
C LEU A 415 14.87 -16.30 7.65
N THR A 416 15.01 -16.70 8.93
CA THR A 416 15.62 -17.98 9.31
C THR A 416 14.85 -19.17 8.74
N ARG A 417 13.51 -19.20 8.82
CA ARG A 417 12.70 -20.28 8.23
C ARG A 417 12.92 -20.40 6.72
N ARG A 418 13.08 -19.28 6.02
CA ARG A 418 13.33 -19.27 4.57
C ARG A 418 14.71 -19.86 4.24
N VAL A 419 15.75 -19.45 4.98
CA VAL A 419 17.11 -19.98 4.84
C VAL A 419 17.15 -21.48 5.13
N SER A 420 16.54 -21.93 6.23
CA SER A 420 16.48 -23.35 6.60
C SER A 420 15.76 -24.21 5.56
N SER A 421 14.78 -23.65 4.84
CA SER A 421 14.09 -24.36 3.76
C SER A 421 14.95 -24.54 2.50
N TRP A 422 16.02 -23.75 2.32
CA TRP A 422 16.90 -23.83 1.16
C TRP A 422 18.23 -24.48 1.44
N SER A 423 18.66 -24.49 2.70
CA SER A 423 19.93 -25.09 3.09
C SER A 423 19.96 -26.61 2.91
N SER A 424 18.80 -27.26 2.72
CA SER A 424 18.67 -28.65 2.25
C SER A 424 18.91 -28.84 0.74
N ARG A 425 19.07 -27.75 -0.03
CA ARG A 425 19.25 -27.77 -1.48
C ARG A 425 20.72 -27.52 -1.84
N LEU A 426 21.27 -28.32 -2.75
CA LEU A 426 22.61 -28.14 -3.31
C LEU A 426 22.64 -26.92 -4.26
N LEU A 427 22.74 -25.72 -3.69
CA LEU A 427 22.77 -24.46 -4.44
C LEU A 427 24.20 -24.02 -4.76
N SER A 428 24.46 -23.63 -6.02
CA SER A 428 25.69 -22.94 -6.41
C SER A 428 25.81 -21.57 -5.74
N MET A 429 27.02 -21.00 -5.72
CA MET A 429 27.24 -19.66 -5.17
C MET A 429 26.44 -18.57 -5.91
N GLY A 430 26.37 -18.64 -7.24
CA GLY A 430 25.53 -17.74 -8.03
C GLY A 430 24.04 -17.88 -7.69
N GLY A 431 23.55 -19.11 -7.48
CA GLY A 431 22.17 -19.35 -7.04
C GLY A 431 21.87 -18.74 -5.66
N ARG A 432 22.84 -18.81 -4.74
CA ARG A 432 22.72 -18.15 -3.42
C ARG A 432 22.68 -16.64 -3.55
N GLU A 433 23.51 -16.04 -4.40
CA GLU A 433 23.53 -14.59 -4.63
C GLU A 433 22.14 -14.10 -5.08
N VAL A 434 21.55 -14.79 -6.07
CA VAL A 434 20.22 -14.47 -6.59
C VAL A 434 19.16 -14.57 -5.48
N LEU A 435 19.16 -15.65 -4.68
CA LEU A 435 18.20 -15.82 -3.59
C LEU A 435 18.37 -14.78 -2.48
N ILE A 436 19.60 -14.39 -2.16
CA ILE A 436 19.87 -13.33 -1.18
C ILE A 436 19.26 -12.01 -1.66
N ARG A 437 19.57 -11.60 -2.89
CA ARG A 437 19.14 -10.32 -3.45
C ARG A 437 17.64 -10.26 -3.72
N ALA A 438 17.09 -11.30 -4.35
CA ALA A 438 15.69 -11.32 -4.78
C ALA A 438 14.70 -11.64 -3.65
N VAL A 439 15.15 -12.32 -2.58
CA VAL A 439 14.26 -12.80 -1.52
C VAL A 439 14.70 -12.35 -0.14
N LEU A 440 15.90 -12.72 0.35
CA LEU A 440 16.27 -12.48 1.75
C LEU A 440 16.35 -10.99 2.10
N GLN A 441 16.93 -10.18 1.22
CA GLN A 441 17.02 -8.72 1.40
C GLN A 441 15.68 -8.00 1.23
N VAL A 442 14.71 -8.63 0.54
CA VAL A 442 13.38 -8.06 0.30
C VAL A 442 12.43 -8.34 1.48
N ILE A 443 12.63 -9.43 2.25
CA ILE A 443 11.75 -9.80 3.38
C ILE A 443 11.60 -8.68 4.42
N SER A 444 12.66 -7.92 4.70
CA SER A 444 12.63 -6.83 5.69
C SER A 444 12.17 -5.49 5.11
N LEU A 445 12.12 -5.35 3.77
CA LEU A 445 11.77 -4.10 3.07
C LEU A 445 10.46 -3.51 3.59
N TYR A 446 9.44 -4.36 3.75
CA TYR A 446 8.12 -3.93 4.21
C TYR A 446 8.16 -3.33 5.63
N THR A 447 8.87 -3.97 6.55
CA THR A 447 9.03 -3.46 7.93
C THR A 447 9.89 -2.21 7.97
N MET A 448 10.97 -2.17 7.19
CA MET A 448 11.93 -1.06 7.14
C MET A 448 11.32 0.22 6.59
N ASN A 449 10.35 0.12 5.68
CA ASN A 449 9.65 1.30 5.16
C ASN A 449 8.82 2.04 6.22
N CYS A 450 8.44 1.38 7.33
CA CYS A 450 7.66 1.98 8.41
C CYS A 450 8.46 2.21 9.68
N PHE A 451 9.49 1.40 9.93
CA PHE A 451 10.25 1.40 11.17
C PHE A 451 11.75 1.42 10.93
N LEU A 452 12.47 2.20 11.75
CA LEU A 452 13.92 2.09 11.88
C LEU A 452 14.23 0.89 12.75
N LEU A 453 14.79 -0.15 12.14
CA LEU A 453 15.23 -1.34 12.84
C LEU A 453 16.43 -0.99 13.74
N PRO A 454 16.45 -1.45 15.00
CA PRO A 454 17.64 -1.29 15.83
C PRO A 454 18.86 -1.96 15.20
N SER A 455 20.04 -1.37 15.39
CA SER A 455 21.30 -1.89 14.85
C SER A 455 21.55 -3.37 15.17
N PHE A 456 21.18 -3.83 16.37
CA PHE A 456 21.29 -5.26 16.72
C PHE A 456 20.35 -6.16 15.90
N VAL A 457 19.18 -5.68 15.47
CA VAL A 457 18.28 -6.43 14.58
C VAL A 457 18.87 -6.49 13.18
N CYS A 458 19.42 -5.38 12.67
CA CYS A 458 20.11 -5.37 11.38
C CYS A 458 21.26 -6.38 11.38
N LYS A 459 22.16 -6.32 12.37
CA LYS A 459 23.27 -7.27 12.54
C LYS A 459 22.79 -8.72 12.66
N ASP A 460 21.68 -8.96 13.36
CA ASP A 460 21.07 -10.28 13.47
C ASP A 460 20.58 -10.81 12.11
N LEU A 461 19.98 -9.97 11.27
CA LEU A 461 19.54 -10.35 9.92
C LEU A 461 20.74 -10.60 9.00
N GLU A 462 21.72 -9.69 9.01
CA GLU A 462 22.98 -9.81 8.26
C GLU A 462 23.71 -11.10 8.62
N ALA A 463 23.79 -11.45 9.91
CA ALA A 463 24.41 -12.68 10.37
C ALA A 463 23.72 -13.93 9.82
N VAL A 464 22.40 -13.94 9.69
CA VAL A 464 21.65 -15.07 9.09
C VAL A 464 21.93 -15.15 7.59
N ILE A 465 22.03 -14.02 6.88
CA ILE A 465 22.34 -14.01 5.45
C ILE A 465 23.80 -14.39 5.18
N ALA A 466 24.74 -13.83 5.94
CA ALA A 466 26.16 -14.19 5.87
C ALA A 466 26.36 -15.69 6.10
N ARG A 467 25.63 -16.25 7.08
CA ARG A 467 25.61 -17.68 7.33
C ARG A 467 25.11 -18.46 6.11
N PHE A 468 24.01 -18.04 5.48
CA PHE A 468 23.51 -18.68 4.26
C PHE A 468 24.47 -18.58 3.08
N TRP A 469 25.18 -17.45 2.95
CA TRP A 469 26.18 -17.25 1.91
C TRP A 469 27.35 -18.22 2.06
N TRP A 470 27.93 -18.31 3.26
CA TRP A 470 29.15 -19.10 3.51
C TRP A 470 28.92 -20.58 3.82
N GLN A 471 27.80 -20.96 4.46
CA GLN A 471 27.59 -22.34 4.89
C GLN A 471 27.30 -23.27 3.71
N LYS A 472 28.21 -24.19 3.41
CA LYS A 472 28.05 -25.22 2.38
C LYS A 472 27.13 -26.36 2.81
N LYS A 473 27.08 -26.68 4.13
CA LYS A 473 26.17 -27.70 4.71
C LYS A 473 25.51 -27.21 6.01
N VAL A 474 24.26 -27.64 6.22
CA VAL A 474 23.50 -27.34 7.45
C VAL A 474 24.25 -27.87 8.67
N GLY A 475 24.41 -27.02 9.69
CA GLY A 475 25.03 -27.40 10.97
C GLY A 475 26.56 -27.29 11.04
N ARG A 476 27.26 -27.08 9.91
CA ARG A 476 28.71 -26.84 9.93
C ARG A 476 29.01 -25.34 10.09
N LYS A 477 29.92 -24.99 11.01
CA LYS A 477 30.52 -23.65 11.05
C LYS A 477 31.59 -23.60 9.98
N ASP A 478 31.25 -23.09 8.79
CA ASP A 478 32.22 -22.84 7.73
C ASP A 478 32.91 -21.48 7.94
N LEU A 479 34.15 -21.36 7.44
CA LEU A 479 34.95 -20.13 7.52
C LEU A 479 34.30 -19.00 6.72
N TYR A 480 34.27 -17.80 7.30
CA TYR A 480 33.82 -16.58 6.63
C TYR A 480 35.06 -15.92 6.05
N TRP A 481 35.16 -15.87 4.73
CA TRP A 481 36.37 -15.40 4.05
C TRP A 481 36.50 -13.88 4.00
N CYS A 482 35.40 -13.16 4.19
CA CYS A 482 35.37 -11.70 4.17
C CYS A 482 34.22 -11.18 5.04
N GLU A 483 34.31 -9.92 5.45
CA GLU A 483 33.30 -9.30 6.30
C GLU A 483 32.01 -8.95 5.51
N TRP A 484 30.88 -8.84 6.22
CA TRP A 484 29.63 -8.41 5.59
C TRP A 484 29.72 -7.02 4.98
N LYS A 485 30.54 -6.13 5.57
CA LYS A 485 30.79 -4.78 5.08
C LYS A 485 31.39 -4.82 3.67
N GLU A 486 32.34 -5.71 3.42
CA GLU A 486 33.00 -5.90 2.12
C GLU A 486 32.03 -6.52 1.09
N LEU A 487 31.21 -7.48 1.51
CA LEU A 487 30.15 -8.03 0.66
C LEU A 487 29.10 -6.98 0.27
N SER A 488 28.92 -5.95 1.10
CA SER A 488 27.94 -4.88 0.88
C SER A 488 28.44 -3.76 -0.03
N VAL A 489 29.75 -3.74 -0.35
CA VAL A 489 30.32 -2.80 -1.32
C VAL A 489 29.72 -3.03 -2.71
N PRO A 490 29.43 -1.98 -3.51
CA PRO A 490 28.95 -2.14 -4.87
C PRO A 490 29.87 -3.03 -5.73
N LYS A 491 29.31 -3.75 -6.69
CA LYS A 491 30.10 -4.59 -7.62
C LYS A 491 31.14 -3.79 -8.39
N GLU A 492 30.80 -2.55 -8.75
CA GLU A 492 31.69 -1.58 -9.41
C GLU A 492 32.95 -1.28 -8.58
N LYS A 493 32.88 -1.44 -7.25
CA LYS A 493 33.96 -1.21 -6.30
C LYS A 493 34.55 -2.52 -5.74
N GLY A 494 34.27 -3.66 -6.39
CA GLY A 494 34.84 -4.97 -6.03
C GLY A 494 34.06 -5.78 -4.98
N GLY A 495 32.91 -5.31 -4.50
CA GLY A 495 32.08 -6.06 -3.56
C GLY A 495 31.00 -6.93 -4.23
N MET A 496 30.13 -7.56 -3.43
CA MET A 496 29.01 -8.37 -3.94
C MET A 496 27.73 -7.56 -4.12
N GLY A 497 27.71 -6.28 -3.75
CA GLY A 497 26.54 -5.39 -3.80
C GLY A 497 25.37 -5.89 -2.95
N PHE A 498 25.64 -6.60 -1.85
CA PHE A 498 24.62 -6.84 -0.84
C PHE A 498 24.27 -5.55 -0.11
N ARG A 499 23.09 -5.49 0.51
CA ARG A 499 22.64 -4.28 1.19
C ARG A 499 23.05 -4.34 2.66
N ASP A 500 23.74 -3.30 3.11
CA ASP A 500 23.79 -2.91 4.51
C ASP A 500 22.37 -2.53 4.95
N PHE A 501 21.80 -3.30 5.89
CA PHE A 501 20.41 -3.12 6.28
C PHE A 501 20.17 -1.84 7.06
N SER A 502 21.17 -1.33 7.80
CA SER A 502 21.03 -0.11 8.57
C SER A 502 20.93 1.10 7.64
N LYS A 503 21.88 1.23 6.71
CA LYS A 503 21.88 2.28 5.69
C LYS A 503 20.68 2.17 4.74
N PHE A 504 20.31 0.95 4.37
CA PHE A 504 19.15 0.74 3.50
C PHE A 504 17.84 1.12 4.19
N ASN A 505 17.69 0.85 5.48
CA ASN A 505 16.52 1.26 6.26
C ASN A 505 16.38 2.79 6.31
N ILE A 506 17.48 3.49 6.53
CA ILE A 506 17.56 4.97 6.56
C ILE A 506 17.08 5.54 5.21
N ALA A 507 17.67 5.07 4.11
CA ALA A 507 17.26 5.48 2.77
C ALA A 507 15.77 5.21 2.44
N LEU A 508 15.17 4.15 2.98
CA LEU A 508 13.73 3.86 2.81
C LEU A 508 12.84 4.84 3.59
N LEU A 509 13.23 5.18 4.82
CA LEU A 509 12.49 6.10 5.66
C LEU A 509 12.60 7.55 5.17
N ALA A 510 13.76 7.94 4.63
CA ALA A 510 13.93 9.25 3.99
C ALA A 510 12.96 9.45 2.81
N ASN A 511 12.61 8.38 2.08
CA ASN A 511 11.56 8.42 1.06
C ASN A 511 10.19 8.80 1.65
N GLN A 512 9.88 8.35 2.87
CA GLN A 512 8.63 8.75 3.54
C GLN A 512 8.66 10.23 3.93
N GLY A 513 9.80 10.73 4.41
CA GLY A 513 9.99 12.16 4.67
C GLY A 513 9.82 13.01 3.41
N TRP A 514 10.46 12.60 2.31
CA TRP A 514 10.31 13.24 0.99
C TRP A 514 8.85 13.31 0.55
N ARG A 515 8.10 12.21 0.64
CA ARG A 515 6.67 12.17 0.25
C ARG A 515 5.79 13.10 1.10
N VAL A 516 6.10 13.26 2.39
CA VAL A 516 5.40 14.21 3.26
C VAL A 516 5.67 15.66 2.85
N MET A 517 6.89 15.96 2.35
CA MET A 517 7.23 17.28 1.82
C MET A 517 6.58 17.55 0.46
N GLU A 518 6.56 16.55 -0.43
CA GLU A 518 6.04 16.69 -1.79
C GLU A 518 4.52 16.86 -1.83
N ASN A 519 3.78 16.21 -0.93
CA ASN A 519 2.32 16.27 -0.91
C ASN A 519 1.76 16.52 0.50
N LEU A 520 1.70 17.80 0.86
CA LEU A 520 1.16 18.29 2.14
C LEU A 520 -0.36 18.12 2.30
N SER A 521 -1.11 17.91 1.21
CA SER A 521 -2.57 17.71 1.27
C SER A 521 -2.97 16.27 1.58
N SER A 522 -2.04 15.32 1.44
CA SER A 522 -2.27 13.91 1.77
C SER A 522 -2.69 13.72 3.24
N LEU A 523 -3.49 12.68 3.51
CA LEU A 523 -3.97 12.37 4.86
C LEU A 523 -2.82 12.17 5.85
N ILE A 524 -1.77 11.46 5.44
CA ILE A 524 -0.55 11.26 6.25
C ILE A 524 0.13 12.59 6.58
N ALA A 525 0.33 13.46 5.59
CA ALA A 525 0.97 14.76 5.82
C ALA A 525 0.12 15.64 6.74
N ARG A 526 -1.20 15.69 6.55
CA ARG A 526 -2.13 16.43 7.43
C ARG A 526 -2.09 15.92 8.87
N VAL A 527 -2.04 14.60 9.08
CA VAL A 527 -1.95 13.99 10.41
C VAL A 527 -0.62 14.33 11.08
N LEU A 528 0.50 14.18 10.37
CA LEU A 528 1.84 14.45 10.91
C LEU A 528 2.04 15.96 11.14
N ARG A 529 1.65 16.81 10.20
CA ARG A 529 1.72 18.27 10.31
C ARG A 529 0.95 18.77 11.52
N ALA A 530 -0.30 18.35 11.69
CA ALA A 530 -1.12 18.77 12.82
C ALA A 530 -0.57 18.31 14.19
N LYS A 531 0.25 17.24 14.21
CA LYS A 531 0.83 16.69 15.43
C LYS A 531 2.19 17.28 15.77
N TYR A 532 3.04 17.50 14.78
CA TYR A 532 4.47 17.73 14.99
C TYR A 532 5.01 19.05 14.44
N PHE A 533 4.39 19.63 13.42
CA PHE A 533 4.87 20.86 12.76
C PHE A 533 3.70 21.71 12.27
N ASN A 534 2.86 22.13 13.22
CA ASN A 534 1.73 22.99 12.88
C ASN A 534 2.23 24.39 12.58
N GLY A 535 1.99 24.87 11.35
CA GLY A 535 2.42 26.21 10.91
C GLY A 535 3.88 26.31 10.46
N SER A 536 4.66 25.22 10.46
CA SER A 536 6.04 25.20 9.95
C SER A 536 6.26 24.11 8.89
N ASN A 537 7.48 24.01 8.37
CA ASN A 537 7.86 23.03 7.38
C ASN A 537 8.35 21.71 8.00
N PHE A 538 8.34 20.64 7.21
CA PHE A 538 8.86 19.34 7.67
C PHE A 538 10.30 19.46 8.15
N MET A 539 11.18 20.21 7.47
CA MET A 539 12.60 20.35 7.84
C MET A 539 12.79 21.07 9.19
N GLU A 540 11.96 22.05 9.51
CA GLU A 540 11.97 22.80 10.78
C GLU A 540 11.32 22.05 11.95
N ALA A 541 10.58 20.97 11.68
CA ALA A 541 9.85 20.23 12.71
C ALA A 541 10.78 19.77 13.87
N SER A 542 10.41 20.04 15.11
CA SER A 542 11.14 19.51 16.27
C SER A 542 10.70 18.08 16.59
N LEU A 543 11.56 17.32 17.28
CA LEU A 543 11.23 15.96 17.72
C LEU A 543 10.06 15.95 18.74
N GLY A 544 9.92 17.04 19.50
CA GLY A 544 8.96 17.18 20.58
C GLY A 544 9.30 16.34 21.81
N THR A 545 8.50 16.48 22.87
CA THR A 545 8.75 15.84 24.17
C THR A 545 8.37 14.37 24.22
N ASN A 546 7.35 13.95 23.45
CA ASN A 546 6.82 12.59 23.54
C ASN A 546 6.34 12.02 22.20
N PRO A 547 7.20 11.93 21.18
CA PRO A 547 6.80 11.49 19.85
C PRO A 547 6.54 9.98 19.77
N SER A 548 5.83 9.58 18.72
CA SER A 548 5.66 8.19 18.35
C SER A 548 6.99 7.61 17.87
N LEU A 549 7.12 6.28 17.83
CA LEU A 549 8.30 5.67 17.23
C LEU A 549 8.40 5.98 15.73
N VAL A 550 7.28 5.98 15.02
CA VAL A 550 7.24 6.24 13.57
C VAL A 550 7.71 7.66 13.27
N TRP A 551 7.25 8.65 14.02
CA TRP A 551 7.74 10.02 13.89
C TRP A 551 9.22 10.14 14.22
N LYS A 552 9.70 9.52 15.32
CA LYS A 552 11.13 9.49 15.63
C LYS A 552 11.94 8.97 14.44
N ASN A 553 11.47 7.88 13.82
CA ASN A 553 12.14 7.27 12.67
C ASN A 553 12.14 8.21 11.46
N ILE A 554 11.00 8.79 11.08
CA ILE A 554 10.92 9.73 9.94
C ILE A 554 11.74 11.00 10.21
N TRP A 555 11.74 11.49 11.45
CA TRP A 555 12.48 12.69 11.86
C TRP A 555 14.00 12.47 11.83
N CYS A 556 14.49 11.29 12.22
CA CYS A 556 15.91 10.95 12.16
C CYS A 556 16.49 11.10 10.74
N GLU A 557 15.69 10.84 9.71
CA GLU A 557 16.10 10.88 8.31
C GLU A 557 16.25 12.28 7.73
N LYS A 558 15.88 13.31 8.49
CA LYS A 558 16.07 14.70 8.08
C LYS A 558 17.52 15.01 7.72
N GLY A 559 18.50 14.39 8.38
CA GLY A 559 19.91 14.58 8.05
C GLY A 559 20.30 14.02 6.67
N LEU A 560 19.68 12.90 6.27
CA LEU A 560 19.90 12.37 4.91
C LEU A 560 19.22 13.25 3.86
N LEU A 561 18.02 13.75 4.16
CA LEU A 561 17.34 14.66 3.26
C LEU A 561 18.08 16.00 3.17
N SER A 562 18.44 16.62 4.29
CA SER A 562 19.22 17.87 4.30
C SER A 562 20.50 17.73 3.48
N SER A 563 21.13 16.56 3.47
CA SER A 563 22.36 16.30 2.71
C SER A 563 22.21 16.09 1.19
N GLY A 564 20.99 16.10 0.65
CA GLY A 564 20.77 16.02 -0.80
C GLY A 564 19.67 16.92 -1.37
N LEU A 565 19.02 17.73 -0.52
CA LEU A 565 18.04 18.74 -0.95
C LEU A 565 18.76 20.02 -1.42
N LYS A 566 18.27 20.57 -2.53
CA LYS A 566 18.60 21.91 -3.02
C LYS A 566 17.34 22.61 -3.51
N TRP A 567 17.34 23.94 -3.50
CA TRP A 567 16.30 24.74 -4.11
C TRP A 567 16.53 24.88 -5.61
N ARG A 568 15.46 24.68 -6.37
CA ARG A 568 15.35 25.10 -7.76
C ARG A 568 14.64 26.43 -7.76
N ILE A 569 15.34 27.45 -8.24
CA ILE A 569 14.87 28.83 -8.30
C ILE A 569 13.72 28.93 -9.31
N GLY A 570 12.59 29.45 -8.82
CA GLY A 570 11.43 29.86 -9.59
C GLY A 570 11.36 31.38 -9.69
N SER A 571 10.14 31.92 -9.68
CA SER A 571 9.85 33.35 -9.72
C SER A 571 9.31 33.90 -8.38
N GLU A 572 9.35 33.11 -7.32
CA GLU A 572 8.85 33.49 -5.99
C GLU A 572 9.97 34.04 -5.10
N THR A 573 9.60 34.61 -3.94
CA THR A 573 10.54 35.29 -3.01
C THR A 573 10.88 34.40 -1.82
N SER A 574 10.97 33.08 -2.00
CA SER A 574 11.00 32.14 -0.86
C SER A 574 12.38 31.54 -0.55
N VAL A 575 13.37 31.77 -1.41
CA VAL A 575 14.73 31.24 -1.24
C VAL A 575 15.68 32.32 -0.72
N SER A 576 16.32 32.06 0.41
CA SER A 576 17.34 32.94 0.96
C SER A 576 18.68 32.78 0.23
N ILE A 577 19.33 33.89 -0.13
CA ILE A 577 20.65 33.86 -0.77
C ILE A 577 21.67 33.11 0.11
N TRP A 578 21.64 33.39 1.41
CA TRP A 578 22.71 33.05 2.36
C TRP A 578 22.44 31.80 3.19
N GLN A 579 21.17 31.40 3.36
CA GLN A 579 20.78 30.32 4.27
C GLN A 579 20.35 29.04 3.54
N ASP A 580 20.05 29.13 2.25
CA ASP A 580 19.55 28.02 1.44
C ASP A 580 20.59 27.50 0.45
N TYR A 581 20.52 26.21 0.12
CA TYR A 581 21.37 25.60 -0.91
C TYR A 581 20.68 25.66 -2.27
N TRP A 582 21.13 26.54 -3.17
CA TRP A 582 20.52 26.72 -4.49
C TRP A 582 21.51 26.72 -5.68
N LEU A 583 22.82 26.67 -5.41
CA LEU A 583 23.85 26.61 -6.45
C LEU A 583 24.04 25.19 -7.03
N PRO A 584 24.35 25.00 -8.33
CA PRO A 584 24.38 23.69 -8.97
C PRO A 584 25.56 22.80 -8.56
N GLU A 585 26.79 23.31 -8.60
CA GLU A 585 28.01 22.49 -8.56
C GLU A 585 28.59 22.27 -7.16
N ASN A 586 28.29 23.15 -6.20
CA ASN A 586 28.82 23.02 -4.84
C ASN A 586 28.09 21.89 -4.08
N ASP A 587 28.83 20.89 -3.59
CA ASP A 587 28.33 19.82 -2.71
C ASP A 587 27.94 20.41 -1.33
N GLN A 588 26.80 21.08 -1.30
CA GLN A 588 26.18 21.65 -0.09
C GLN A 588 27.03 22.66 0.67
N GLN A 589 27.72 23.51 -0.06
CA GLN A 589 28.31 24.70 0.52
C GLN A 589 27.33 25.85 0.33
N LEU A 590 27.09 26.58 1.42
CA LEU A 590 26.48 27.90 1.36
C LEU A 590 27.43 28.84 0.61
N ILE A 591 26.90 29.95 0.13
CA ILE A 591 27.69 31.02 -0.46
C ILE A 591 28.78 31.44 0.54
N ALA A 592 30.03 31.43 0.09
CA ALA A 592 31.20 31.74 0.89
C ALA A 592 31.42 33.25 1.03
N THR A 593 30.88 34.02 0.08
CA THR A 593 30.84 35.49 0.13
C THR A 593 30.10 35.98 1.39
N ASP A 594 30.65 37.02 2.02
CA ASP A 594 30.05 37.62 3.22
C ASP A 594 28.67 38.24 2.92
N LYS A 595 27.76 38.10 3.89
CA LYS A 595 26.39 38.62 3.77
C LYS A 595 26.41 40.14 3.58
N VAL A 596 25.80 40.59 2.48
CA VAL A 596 25.57 42.02 2.20
C VAL A 596 24.22 42.47 2.78
N ALA A 597 24.19 43.64 3.42
CA ALA A 597 22.96 44.20 3.98
C ALA A 597 21.99 44.64 2.86
N GLY A 598 20.71 44.27 2.98
CA GLY A 598 19.65 44.66 2.03
C GLY A 598 19.42 43.70 0.87
N MET A 599 20.15 42.58 0.79
CA MET A 599 19.88 41.49 -0.16
C MET A 599 19.76 40.18 0.60
N ASP A 600 18.54 39.73 0.84
CA ASP A 600 18.27 38.54 1.64
C ASP A 600 17.70 37.38 0.80
N TRP A 601 17.09 37.69 -0.35
CA TRP A 601 16.31 36.76 -1.16
C TRP A 601 16.86 36.64 -2.58
N VAL A 602 16.84 35.43 -3.15
CA VAL A 602 17.33 35.19 -4.52
C VAL A 602 16.55 36.02 -5.55
N SER A 603 15.29 36.34 -5.25
CA SER A 603 14.49 37.29 -6.03
C SER A 603 15.12 38.67 -6.18
N ASP A 604 15.93 39.11 -5.22
CA ASP A 604 16.62 40.41 -5.25
C ASP A 604 17.71 40.45 -6.34
N LEU A 605 18.18 39.26 -6.78
CA LEU A 605 19.16 39.08 -7.86
C LEU A 605 18.52 38.96 -9.24
N ILE A 606 17.18 38.99 -9.35
CA ILE A 606 16.43 38.75 -10.59
C ILE A 606 15.73 40.04 -11.05
N LEU A 607 15.99 40.45 -12.28
CA LEU A 607 15.22 41.49 -12.97
C LEU A 607 13.89 40.91 -13.44
N GLN A 608 12.77 41.53 -13.05
CA GLN A 608 11.42 41.18 -13.48
C GLN A 608 11.12 41.82 -14.85
N ASN A 609 10.53 41.06 -15.79
CA ASN A 609 10.10 41.51 -17.13
C ASN A 609 11.22 42.04 -18.07
N PRO A 610 12.02 41.17 -18.72
CA PRO A 610 12.00 39.71 -18.69
C PRO A 610 12.82 39.13 -17.52
N ASN A 611 12.42 37.95 -17.00
CA ASN A 611 13.18 37.23 -15.97
C ASN A 611 14.62 36.98 -16.42
N ARG A 612 15.55 37.76 -15.87
CA ARG A 612 16.99 37.66 -16.14
C ARG A 612 17.76 37.95 -14.86
N TRP A 613 18.91 37.32 -14.71
CA TRP A 613 19.84 37.63 -13.62
C TRP A 613 20.32 39.09 -13.74
N ASN A 614 20.35 39.79 -12.60
CA ASN A 614 20.96 41.12 -12.52
C ASN A 614 22.48 40.96 -12.42
N ASN A 615 23.11 40.83 -13.59
CA ASN A 615 24.54 40.60 -13.71
C ASN A 615 25.36 41.67 -12.96
N ASP A 616 24.99 42.95 -13.03
CA ASP A 616 25.76 44.03 -12.39
C ASP A 616 25.82 43.87 -10.86
N ILE A 617 24.70 43.45 -10.25
CA ILE A 617 24.63 43.13 -8.82
C ILE A 617 25.40 41.85 -8.51
N ILE A 618 25.24 40.81 -9.33
CA ILE A 618 25.88 39.51 -9.09
C ILE A 618 27.41 39.62 -9.18
N TYR A 619 27.95 40.29 -10.20
CA TYR A 619 29.39 40.50 -10.37
C TYR A 619 30.03 41.39 -9.29
N SER A 620 29.24 42.28 -8.66
CA SER A 620 29.75 43.16 -7.61
C SER A 620 29.73 42.53 -6.21
N ILE A 621 28.90 41.50 -6.01
CA ILE A 621 28.71 40.87 -4.70
C ILE A 621 29.46 39.54 -4.61
N PHE A 622 29.31 38.64 -5.57
CA PHE A 622 29.78 37.25 -5.43
C PHE A 622 31.17 37.02 -6.02
N ALA A 623 31.87 36.01 -5.50
CA ALA A 623 33.14 35.56 -6.07
C ALA A 623 32.93 34.97 -7.48
N LYS A 624 33.96 35.05 -8.34
CA LYS A 624 33.87 34.63 -9.76
C LYS A 624 33.28 33.23 -9.95
N GLU A 625 33.69 32.26 -9.14
CA GLU A 625 33.20 30.88 -9.19
C GLU A 625 31.71 30.78 -8.86
N GLU A 626 31.22 31.59 -7.92
CA GLU A 626 29.81 31.67 -7.54
C GLU A 626 28.99 32.40 -8.61
N VAL A 627 29.54 33.46 -9.21
CA VAL A 627 28.89 34.20 -10.31
C VAL A 627 28.63 33.29 -11.50
N ASP A 628 29.65 32.54 -11.94
CA ASP A 628 29.52 31.62 -13.07
C ASP A 628 28.43 30.56 -12.79
N GLN A 629 28.35 30.08 -11.54
CA GLN A 629 27.29 29.17 -11.11
C GLN A 629 25.91 29.82 -11.10
N ILE A 630 25.75 31.02 -10.56
CA ILE A 630 24.45 31.73 -10.49
C ILE A 630 23.92 32.00 -11.89
N VAL A 631 24.74 32.57 -12.78
CA VAL A 631 24.34 32.94 -14.14
C VAL A 631 24.02 31.70 -14.99
N SER A 632 24.63 30.55 -14.69
CA SER A 632 24.33 29.29 -15.39
C SER A 632 22.92 28.73 -15.10
N ILE A 633 22.25 29.19 -14.03
CA ILE A 633 20.92 28.69 -13.66
C ILE A 633 19.88 29.25 -14.62
N PRO A 634 19.15 28.39 -15.37
CA PRO A 634 18.11 28.86 -16.27
C PRO A 634 16.89 29.34 -15.47
N LEU A 635 16.51 30.61 -15.65
CA LEU A 635 15.29 31.16 -15.06
C LEU A 635 14.05 30.77 -15.89
N PRO A 636 12.92 30.45 -15.24
CA PRO A 636 11.72 30.03 -15.95
C PRO A 636 11.10 31.21 -16.72
N THR A 637 10.69 30.94 -17.97
CA THR A 637 10.02 31.91 -18.85
C THR A 637 8.55 32.14 -18.44
N ILE A 638 7.99 31.22 -17.66
CA ILE A 638 6.63 31.27 -17.09
C ILE A 638 6.80 31.31 -15.58
N ASN A 639 6.01 32.14 -14.88
CA ASN A 639 6.04 32.19 -13.43
C ASN A 639 5.76 30.80 -12.83
N GLN A 640 6.71 30.31 -12.04
CA GLN A 640 6.66 29.03 -11.35
C GLN A 640 7.17 29.22 -9.93
N ALA A 641 6.56 28.52 -8.97
CA ALA A 641 6.98 28.56 -7.58
C ALA A 641 8.38 27.95 -7.40
N ASP A 642 9.11 28.44 -6.39
CA ASP A 642 10.37 27.83 -5.98
C ASP A 642 10.11 26.39 -5.52
N LYS A 643 11.01 25.46 -5.87
CA LYS A 643 10.79 24.05 -5.56
C LYS A 643 12.04 23.40 -4.97
N ILE A 644 11.87 22.69 -3.86
CA ILE A 644 12.91 21.81 -3.32
C ILE A 644 13.03 20.57 -4.20
N VAL A 645 14.25 20.28 -4.65
CA VAL A 645 14.60 19.13 -5.49
C VAL A 645 15.69 18.27 -4.87
N TRP A 646 15.68 16.99 -5.19
CA TRP A 646 16.73 16.05 -4.82
C TRP A 646 17.85 16.07 -5.89
N PHE A 647 19.00 16.63 -5.56
CA PHE A 647 20.04 16.93 -6.56
C PHE A 647 20.92 15.72 -6.92
N LYS A 648 20.80 14.61 -6.20
CA LYS A 648 21.53 13.35 -6.51
C LYS A 648 20.83 12.52 -7.60
N GLU A 649 19.74 13.00 -8.18
CA GLU A 649 19.13 12.48 -9.42
C GLU A 649 18.81 13.58 -10.42
N SER A 650 18.97 13.29 -11.71
CA SER A 650 18.59 14.21 -12.80
C SER A 650 17.08 14.51 -12.85
N SER A 651 16.26 13.59 -12.32
CA SER A 651 14.82 13.77 -12.19
C SER A 651 14.45 14.87 -11.19
N GLY A 652 15.35 15.22 -10.26
CA GLY A 652 15.04 16.07 -9.11
C GLY A 652 14.15 15.40 -8.05
N ILE A 653 13.85 14.10 -8.21
CA ILE A 653 12.97 13.32 -7.33
C ILE A 653 13.84 12.37 -6.50
N TYR A 654 13.55 12.28 -5.20
CA TYR A 654 14.25 11.35 -4.33
C TYR A 654 14.01 9.90 -4.77
N SER A 655 15.07 9.10 -4.79
CA SER A 655 14.94 7.65 -4.87
C SER A 655 15.73 6.97 -3.76
N VAL A 656 15.23 5.82 -3.30
CA VAL A 656 15.92 5.01 -2.29
C VAL A 656 17.33 4.61 -2.78
N LYS A 657 17.53 4.45 -4.09
CA LYS A 657 18.84 4.12 -4.68
C LYS A 657 19.82 5.27 -4.52
N SER A 658 19.41 6.51 -4.82
CA SER A 658 20.28 7.68 -4.71
C SER A 658 20.57 8.03 -3.25
N GLY A 659 19.57 7.99 -2.36
CA GLY A 659 19.79 8.16 -0.92
C GLY A 659 20.70 7.08 -0.31
N TYR A 660 20.55 5.82 -0.74
CA TYR A 660 21.44 4.74 -0.29
C TYR A 660 22.88 4.92 -0.76
N LYS A 661 23.09 5.40 -2.00
CA LYS A 661 24.44 5.72 -2.51
C LYS A 661 25.09 6.84 -1.68
N LEU A 662 24.33 7.87 -1.33
CA LEU A 662 24.81 8.97 -0.49
C LEU A 662 25.27 8.49 0.90
N LEU A 663 24.59 7.49 1.48
CA LEU A 663 25.00 6.88 2.76
C LEU A 663 26.22 5.96 2.65
N LEU A 664 26.48 5.40 1.47
CA LEU A 664 27.66 4.57 1.23
C LEU A 664 28.92 5.42 1.10
N ASP A 665 28.81 6.55 0.41
CA ASP A 665 29.87 7.54 0.18
C ASP A 665 29.41 8.92 0.68
N PRO A 666 29.36 9.15 2.02
CA PRO A 666 28.94 10.44 2.55
C PRO A 666 29.93 11.53 2.11
N PRO A 667 29.45 12.70 1.63
CA PRO A 667 30.33 13.83 1.36
C PRO A 667 31.04 14.26 2.66
N ASN A 668 32.11 15.06 2.53
CA ASN A 668 32.80 15.67 3.67
C ASN A 668 31.87 16.65 4.40
N ILE A 669 30.97 16.11 5.21
CA ILE A 669 29.88 16.83 5.87
C ILE A 669 30.35 17.44 7.19
N ASN A 670 29.87 18.65 7.44
CA ASN A 670 30.14 19.50 8.61
C ASN A 670 29.83 18.79 9.96
N VAL A 671 30.56 19.15 11.02
CA VAL A 671 30.62 18.43 12.31
C VAL A 671 29.26 18.32 13.04
N ASN A 672 28.31 19.22 12.76
CA ASN A 672 26.96 19.20 13.35
C ASN A 672 26.04 18.12 12.75
N GLU A 673 26.20 17.77 11.48
CA GLU A 673 25.43 16.69 10.85
C GLU A 673 26.00 15.31 11.20
N GLN A 674 27.32 15.21 11.45
CA GLN A 674 27.94 14.00 12.02
C GLN A 674 27.39 13.65 13.41
N LYS A 675 26.97 14.64 14.22
CA LYS A 675 26.23 14.40 15.48
C LYS A 675 24.85 13.79 15.23
N LEU A 676 24.18 14.17 14.13
CA LEU A 676 22.93 13.55 13.71
C LEU A 676 23.16 12.08 13.30
N PHE A 677 24.16 11.80 12.48
CA PHE A 677 24.54 10.42 12.12
C PHE A 677 24.89 9.56 13.35
N LYS A 678 25.58 10.13 14.36
CA LYS A 678 25.83 9.46 15.65
C LYS A 678 24.56 9.25 16.48
N GLN A 679 23.58 10.15 16.44
CA GLN A 679 22.27 9.96 17.09
C GLN A 679 21.42 8.88 16.40
N ILE A 680 21.67 8.61 15.13
CA ILE A 680 20.97 7.59 14.31
C ILE A 680 21.55 6.18 14.54
N GLY A 681 22.68 6.05 15.25
CA GLY A 681 23.28 4.76 15.57
C GLY A 681 23.94 4.07 14.38
N VAL A 682 24.51 4.86 13.46
CA VAL A 682 25.46 4.43 12.42
C VAL A 682 26.87 4.48 12.96
#